data_AF-A0A1F5CV79-F1
#
_entry.id   AF-A0A1F5CV79-F1
#
_cell.length_a   1.000
_cell.length_b   1.000
_cell.length_c   1.000
_cell.angle_alpha   90.00
_cell.angle_beta   90.00
_cell.angle_gamma   90.00
#
_symmetry.space_group_name_H-M   'P 1'
#
loop_
_entity.id
_entity.type
_entity.pdbx_description
1 polymer ?
#
loop_
_entity_poly.entity_id
_entity_poly.type
_entity_poly.pdbx_seq_one_letter_code
_entity_poly.pdbx_strand_id
1 'polypeptide(L)'
;MQPMATAAVSSSIGPLEGPYFKEIRFKIYASSEAEVAGLLSGDVDIMDFFEAEQIPDIQPGLTAGTIETAQSAEQGMWGYSFQCERYPLTLTKFRQAIAHLVDKEKYVREGLQGLGYVIETFIESPGYGPWAATEYVTFEFNPTLAGEILDGIGFVKGSDGKRIDPETGETMRPLTIIARTEHPHRIYAARELAAQMDIVGIPYDLQEVPRSVASPLVFLEQNYDIYTSGWGGGPDVDWLWDIFHSTSPPSQNYQMFKNATVDAALNRLKFGSTYEECLEGAHEAQYLLSEQVPFIPLYAKAYLSPYNARLKNVVDLPWWSGVTNAFTMTFATDKTQKYGSVLNVGWTSDPQQPSPMYEINWWWDSMLNNVIYDSLIQLDPTTFEELPWLAESWTTEPWTPPGGGSGLKLSFNLRDDVTWHDGKPFTAEDVVFTWTYAKEQENPVYISYLKGLQNAETAGTYTAVAYLNTTSFWALHWVGANVPMIPKHIWENIEDSVRYQPIADGNLIGTGPYKFKEYKPGEYVLVEANPKWFLKPADSTLGYTTYTLTQGDTKPFTKKVTVGDDAITNGTYTATVMSAAGATVKTFTGTAAADGTYTVTLDTATINPGTYTVTVEFTAPVTAVGIGSRDDYNLVVEEKPPDYTMYYAGLVVVVVLVAVGYVVMRRRAPGA
;
A
#
# COMPACT_ATOMS: atom_id res chain seq x y z
N MET A 1 -14.61 -6.85 -29.61
CA MET A 1 -13.46 -6.11 -29.06
C MET A 1 -12.37 -6.09 -30.11
N GLN A 2 -11.89 -4.90 -30.50
CA GLN A 2 -10.61 -4.83 -31.20
C GLN A 2 -9.51 -5.15 -30.17
N PRO A 3 -8.43 -5.85 -30.56
CA PRO A 3 -7.26 -5.93 -29.70
C PRO A 3 -6.76 -4.50 -29.51
N MET A 4 -6.74 -4.00 -28.26
CA MET A 4 -6.01 -2.77 -27.95
C MET A 4 -4.54 -3.10 -28.16
N ALA A 5 -4.05 -2.81 -29.37
CA ALA A 5 -2.64 -2.83 -29.68
C ALA A 5 -1.96 -1.80 -28.77
N THR A 6 -0.93 -2.24 -28.07
CA THR A 6 -0.03 -1.48 -27.21
C THR A 6 0.50 -0.23 -27.94
N ALA A 7 -0.24 0.87 -27.87
CA ALA A 7 0.39 2.18 -27.91
C ALA A 7 1.27 2.28 -26.66
N ALA A 8 2.47 2.84 -26.78
CA ALA A 8 3.29 3.14 -25.61
C ALA A 8 2.45 4.05 -24.69
N VAL A 9 1.89 3.48 -23.62
CA VAL A 9 0.99 4.20 -22.72
C VAL A 9 1.82 5.31 -22.08
N SER A 10 1.51 6.55 -22.42
CA SER A 10 2.16 7.72 -21.84
C SER A 10 1.51 7.99 -20.48
N SER A 11 2.26 7.90 -19.39
CA SER A 11 1.73 8.25 -18.07
C SER A 11 1.53 9.75 -17.91
N SER A 12 0.48 10.14 -17.17
CA SER A 12 0.15 11.51 -16.83
C SER A 12 1.18 12.21 -15.93
N ILE A 13 1.97 11.43 -15.18
CA ILE A 13 2.99 11.95 -14.25
C ILE A 13 4.39 12.02 -14.89
N GLY A 14 4.49 11.80 -16.20
CA GLY A 14 5.74 11.83 -16.95
C GLY A 14 6.38 10.44 -17.05
N PRO A 15 7.70 10.37 -17.26
CA PRO A 15 8.41 9.09 -17.34
C PRO A 15 8.28 8.29 -16.03
N LEU A 16 7.84 7.04 -16.15
CA LEU A 16 7.78 6.10 -15.03
C LEU A 16 9.19 5.55 -14.75
N GLU A 17 10.06 6.37 -14.17
CA GLU A 17 11.40 5.97 -13.74
C GLU A 17 11.70 6.42 -12.30
N GLY A 18 12.27 5.54 -11.49
CA GLY A 18 12.60 5.74 -10.07
C GLY A 18 13.27 4.48 -9.49
N PRO A 19 13.49 4.32 -8.18
CA PRO A 19 13.45 5.36 -7.17
C PRO A 19 14.62 6.34 -7.30
N TYR A 20 14.46 7.52 -6.68
CA TYR A 20 15.49 8.56 -6.63
C TYR A 20 16.10 8.77 -5.23
N PHE A 21 15.33 8.44 -4.18
CA PHE A 21 15.83 8.41 -2.81
C PHE A 21 16.58 7.11 -2.56
N LYS A 22 17.72 7.17 -1.84
CA LYS A 22 18.44 5.93 -1.47
C LYS A 22 17.70 5.12 -0.41
N GLU A 23 16.92 5.81 0.42
CA GLU A 23 16.21 5.26 1.57
C GLU A 23 14.92 6.05 1.79
N ILE A 24 13.88 5.35 2.23
CA ILE A 24 12.70 5.96 2.84
C ILE A 24 12.72 5.60 4.31
N ARG A 25 12.61 6.61 5.16
CA ARG A 25 12.46 6.45 6.60
C ARG A 25 11.05 6.85 7.01
N PHE A 26 10.25 5.86 7.37
CA PHE A 26 8.95 6.06 7.99
C PHE A 26 9.16 6.30 9.48
N LYS A 27 9.09 7.55 9.93
CA LYS A 27 9.36 7.99 11.29
C LYS A 27 8.10 7.95 12.13
N ILE A 28 8.15 7.30 13.28
CA ILE A 28 7.00 7.17 14.18
C ILE A 28 6.94 8.37 15.13
N TYR A 29 5.78 9.04 15.16
CA TYR A 29 5.45 10.14 16.03
C TYR A 29 4.34 9.72 16.99
N ALA A 30 4.44 10.18 18.24
CA ALA A 30 3.44 9.88 19.27
C ALA A 30 2.11 10.63 19.09
N SER A 31 2.06 11.63 18.20
CA SER A 31 0.91 12.52 18.00
C SER A 31 1.05 13.28 16.68
N SER A 32 -0.07 13.61 16.05
CA SER A 32 -0.08 14.39 14.80
C SER A 32 0.51 15.79 14.97
N GLU A 33 0.38 16.44 16.13
CA GLU A 33 0.98 17.75 16.41
C GLU A 33 2.52 17.70 16.39
N ALA A 34 3.09 16.60 16.89
CA ALA A 34 4.54 16.39 16.85
C ALA A 34 5.03 16.16 15.42
N GLU A 35 4.23 15.50 14.60
CA GLU A 35 4.51 15.28 13.19
C GLU A 35 4.46 16.60 12.39
N VAL A 36 3.47 17.46 12.63
CA VAL A 36 3.40 18.83 12.06
C VAL A 36 4.66 19.64 12.40
N ALA A 37 5.10 19.58 13.66
CA ALA A 37 6.35 20.22 14.08
C ALA A 37 7.56 19.63 13.35
N GLY A 38 7.56 18.30 13.13
CA GLY A 38 8.53 17.60 12.30
C GLY A 38 8.58 18.15 10.87
N LEU A 39 7.42 18.36 10.24
CA LEU A 39 7.32 18.93 8.89
C LEU A 39 7.87 20.37 8.83
N LEU A 40 7.49 21.22 9.78
CA LEU A 40 7.95 22.61 9.86
C LEU A 40 9.47 22.71 10.05
N SER A 41 10.06 21.79 10.81
CA SER A 41 11.51 21.75 11.04
C SER A 41 12.29 21.09 9.89
N GLY A 42 11.60 20.44 8.95
CA GLY A 42 12.19 19.66 7.86
C GLY A 42 12.69 18.28 8.29
N ASP A 43 12.27 17.80 9.47
CA ASP A 43 12.59 16.47 10.00
C ASP A 43 11.75 15.36 9.34
N VAL A 44 10.56 15.70 8.83
CA VAL A 44 9.80 14.90 7.86
C VAL A 44 9.50 15.72 6.61
N ASP A 45 9.29 15.00 5.51
CA ASP A 45 9.01 15.58 4.20
C ASP A 45 7.54 15.44 3.80
N ILE A 46 6.90 14.38 4.28
CA ILE A 46 5.51 14.03 4.00
C ILE A 46 4.91 13.51 5.31
N MET A 47 3.64 13.80 5.56
CA MET A 47 2.90 13.33 6.74
C MET A 47 1.88 12.25 6.36
N ASP A 48 1.45 11.39 7.28
CA ASP A 48 0.43 10.38 6.97
C ASP A 48 -0.97 10.95 6.77
N PHE A 49 -1.44 11.73 7.73
CA PHE A 49 -2.76 12.36 7.75
C PHE A 49 -2.62 13.82 8.14
N PHE A 50 -3.39 14.66 7.47
CA PHE A 50 -3.47 16.09 7.76
C PHE A 50 -4.93 16.51 7.77
N GLU A 51 -5.36 17.11 8.88
CA GLU A 51 -6.74 17.55 9.08
C GLU A 51 -6.83 19.08 9.04
N ALA A 52 -8.01 19.59 8.70
CA ALA A 52 -8.28 21.01 8.47
C ALA A 52 -7.86 21.90 9.66
N GLU A 53 -8.06 21.40 10.88
CA GLU A 53 -7.73 22.06 12.14
C GLU A 53 -6.26 22.45 12.24
N GLN A 54 -5.37 21.76 11.52
CA GLN A 54 -3.92 21.91 11.58
C GLN A 54 -3.38 22.93 10.57
N ILE A 55 -4.23 23.51 9.71
CA ILE A 55 -3.83 24.55 8.76
C ILE A 55 -3.12 25.74 9.42
N PRO A 56 -3.61 26.30 10.54
CA PRO A 56 -2.92 27.39 11.22
C PRO A 56 -1.50 27.01 11.66
N ASP A 57 -1.25 25.74 11.98
CA ASP A 57 0.03 25.26 12.48
C ASP A 57 1.09 25.22 11.37
N ILE A 58 0.72 24.90 10.13
CA ILE A 58 1.65 24.89 8.99
C ILE A 58 1.84 26.26 8.31
N GLN A 59 1.01 27.25 8.65
CA GLN A 59 1.05 28.59 8.06
C GLN A 59 2.44 29.27 8.07
N PRO A 60 3.27 29.11 9.12
CA PRO A 60 4.65 29.62 9.11
C PRO A 60 5.49 29.03 7.96
N GLY A 61 5.38 27.71 7.71
CA GLY A 61 6.10 27.04 6.63
C GLY A 61 5.60 27.41 5.24
N LEU A 62 4.29 27.57 5.07
CA LEU A 62 3.69 28.10 3.84
C LEU A 62 4.19 29.53 3.53
N THR A 63 4.22 30.39 4.55
CA THR A 63 4.68 31.78 4.41
C THR A 63 6.17 31.85 4.11
N ALA A 64 6.97 30.95 4.68
CA ALA A 64 8.40 30.85 4.43
C ALA A 64 8.75 30.19 3.08
N GLY A 65 7.78 29.52 2.42
CA GLY A 65 8.01 28.74 1.21
C GLY A 65 8.78 27.43 1.46
N THR A 66 8.80 26.94 2.69
CA THR A 66 9.42 25.66 3.05
C THR A 66 8.44 24.49 3.00
N ILE A 67 7.15 24.77 2.94
CA ILE A 67 6.05 23.80 2.77
C ILE A 67 5.28 24.16 1.50
N GLU A 68 4.97 23.16 0.70
CA GLU A 68 4.00 23.21 -0.39
C GLU A 68 2.79 22.33 -0.03
N THR A 69 1.68 22.47 -0.75
CA THR A 69 0.47 21.67 -0.54
C THR A 69 -0.07 21.14 -1.85
N ALA A 70 -0.47 19.87 -1.88
CA ALA A 70 -1.37 19.36 -2.89
C ALA A 70 -2.82 19.39 -2.37
N GLN A 71 -3.76 19.56 -3.29
CA GLN A 71 -5.19 19.56 -2.95
C GLN A 71 -5.97 18.70 -3.93
N SER A 72 -6.75 17.78 -3.38
CA SER A 72 -7.64 16.90 -4.14
C SER A 72 -8.95 16.67 -3.38
N ALA A 73 -9.97 16.24 -4.11
CA ALA A 73 -11.19 15.76 -3.49
C ALA A 73 -11.03 14.27 -3.17
N GLU A 74 -11.36 13.90 -1.93
CA GLU A 74 -11.33 12.51 -1.49
C GLU A 74 -12.28 11.68 -2.35
N GLN A 75 -11.76 10.69 -3.06
CA GLN A 75 -12.57 9.63 -3.65
C GLN A 75 -13.00 8.66 -2.55
N GLY A 76 -14.11 9.01 -1.89
CA GLY A 76 -14.69 8.29 -0.77
C GLY A 76 -15.90 9.01 -0.22
N MET A 77 -16.41 8.52 0.90
CA MET A 77 -17.56 9.12 1.58
C MET A 77 -17.50 8.91 3.08
N TRP A 78 -18.05 9.88 3.80
CA TRP A 78 -18.28 9.81 5.23
C TRP A 78 -19.75 10.02 5.54
N GLY A 79 -20.26 9.31 6.54
CA GLY A 79 -21.64 9.49 6.95
C GLY A 79 -22.16 8.54 7.99
N TYR A 80 -23.46 8.24 7.94
CA TYR A 80 -24.13 7.39 8.92
C TYR A 80 -24.52 6.06 8.29
N SER A 81 -23.97 4.97 8.81
CA SER A 81 -24.39 3.62 8.46
C SER A 81 -25.49 3.15 9.40
N PHE A 82 -26.54 2.52 8.85
CA PHE A 82 -27.62 1.93 9.63
C PHE A 82 -27.53 0.40 9.65
N GLN A 83 -27.72 -0.18 10.84
CA GLN A 83 -27.90 -1.61 11.00
C GLN A 83 -29.32 -2.02 10.58
N CYS A 84 -29.48 -2.38 9.30
CA CYS A 84 -30.77 -2.54 8.63
C CYS A 84 -31.57 -3.78 9.05
N GLU A 85 -30.98 -4.68 9.85
CA GLU A 85 -31.69 -5.82 10.43
C GLU A 85 -32.26 -5.55 11.84
N ARG A 86 -31.93 -4.41 12.47
CA ARG A 86 -32.40 -4.06 13.81
C ARG A 86 -33.60 -3.11 13.76
N TYR A 87 -34.74 -3.54 14.30
CA TYR A 87 -35.92 -2.67 14.42
C TYR A 87 -35.61 -1.44 15.31
N PRO A 88 -36.01 -0.21 14.92
CA PRO A 88 -36.89 0.15 13.79
C PRO A 88 -36.15 0.49 12.48
N LEU A 89 -34.83 0.35 12.43
CA LEU A 89 -34.02 0.63 11.24
C LEU A 89 -34.27 -0.35 10.09
N THR A 90 -35.07 -1.40 10.29
CA THR A 90 -35.63 -2.22 9.21
C THR A 90 -36.59 -1.43 8.31
N LEU A 91 -37.21 -0.36 8.82
CA LEU A 91 -38.19 0.46 8.10
C LEU A 91 -37.49 1.56 7.28
N THR A 92 -37.59 1.50 5.95
CA THR A 92 -37.03 2.53 5.05
C THR A 92 -37.53 3.94 5.41
N LYS A 93 -38.83 4.09 5.73
CA LYS A 93 -39.39 5.39 6.12
C LYS A 93 -38.81 5.95 7.42
N PHE A 94 -38.40 5.09 8.36
CA PHE A 94 -37.72 5.52 9.58
C PHE A 94 -36.30 6.03 9.26
N ARG A 95 -35.56 5.33 8.39
CA ARG A 95 -34.23 5.79 7.91
C ARG A 95 -34.32 7.10 7.12
N GLN A 96 -35.33 7.24 6.26
CA GLN A 96 -35.63 8.49 5.53
C GLN A 96 -35.97 9.65 6.49
N ALA A 97 -36.69 9.39 7.59
CA ALA A 97 -36.93 10.41 8.61
C ALA A 97 -35.62 10.86 9.28
N ILE A 98 -34.71 9.93 9.60
CA ILE A 98 -33.38 10.29 10.12
C ILE A 98 -32.58 11.09 9.08
N ALA A 99 -32.69 10.79 7.78
CA ALA A 99 -32.00 11.54 6.75
C ALA A 99 -32.38 13.04 6.74
N HIS A 100 -33.63 13.38 7.04
CA HIS A 100 -34.07 14.77 7.22
C HIS A 100 -33.56 15.45 8.51
N LEU A 101 -32.90 14.72 9.43
CA LEU A 101 -32.27 15.29 10.63
C LEU A 101 -30.83 15.76 10.37
N VAL A 102 -30.34 15.65 9.14
CA VAL A 102 -28.93 15.82 8.81
C VAL A 102 -28.71 17.14 8.06
N ASP A 103 -28.05 18.10 8.72
CA ASP A 103 -27.60 19.35 8.08
C ASP A 103 -26.19 19.17 7.49
N LYS A 104 -26.13 18.71 6.23
CA LYS A 104 -24.86 18.41 5.55
C LYS A 104 -23.97 19.64 5.38
N GLU A 105 -24.56 20.79 5.09
CA GLU A 105 -23.85 22.07 4.95
C GLU A 105 -23.22 22.49 6.28
N LYS A 106 -23.90 22.27 7.40
CA LYS A 106 -23.33 22.50 8.74
C LYS A 106 -22.13 21.58 9.00
N TYR A 107 -22.17 20.32 8.58
CA TYR A 107 -21.03 19.42 8.76
C TYR A 107 -19.80 19.90 8.01
N VAL A 108 -19.94 20.29 6.75
CA VAL A 108 -18.80 20.81 5.97
C VAL A 108 -18.29 22.12 6.57
N ARG A 109 -19.18 23.07 6.88
CA ARG A 109 -18.79 24.39 7.38
C ARG A 109 -18.13 24.37 8.76
N GLU A 110 -18.67 23.59 9.70
CA GLU A 110 -18.27 23.62 11.10
C GLU A 110 -17.43 22.40 11.50
N GLY A 111 -17.78 21.21 10.99
CA GLY A 111 -17.06 19.97 11.29
C GLY A 111 -15.79 19.77 10.46
N LEU A 112 -15.72 20.31 9.25
CA LEU A 112 -14.53 20.29 8.38
C LEU A 112 -13.94 21.68 8.11
N GLN A 113 -14.46 22.72 8.78
CA GLN A 113 -14.01 24.11 8.61
C GLN A 113 -14.05 24.61 7.15
N GLY A 114 -14.95 24.07 6.34
CA GLY A 114 -15.10 24.37 4.91
C GLY A 114 -14.23 23.53 3.97
N LEU A 115 -13.41 22.60 4.47
CA LEU A 115 -12.57 21.70 3.65
C LEU A 115 -13.27 20.38 3.35
N GLY A 116 -14.43 20.47 2.71
CA GLY A 116 -15.15 19.28 2.26
C GLY A 116 -16.16 19.63 1.18
N TYR A 117 -16.69 18.57 0.58
CA TYR A 117 -17.74 18.63 -0.41
C TYR A 117 -18.97 17.96 0.20
N VAL A 118 -20.12 18.64 0.17
CA VAL A 118 -21.39 17.99 0.49
C VAL A 118 -21.64 16.92 -0.57
N ILE A 119 -22.01 15.72 -0.14
CA ILE A 119 -22.42 14.63 -1.03
C ILE A 119 -23.82 14.13 -0.62
N GLU A 120 -24.63 13.89 -1.63
CA GLU A 120 -25.97 13.30 -1.60
C GLU A 120 -25.93 11.80 -1.91
N THR A 121 -24.96 11.34 -2.69
CA THR A 121 -24.78 9.92 -3.04
C THR A 121 -23.34 9.43 -2.88
N PHE A 122 -23.14 8.13 -3.15
CA PHE A 122 -21.96 7.35 -2.75
C PHE A 122 -20.71 7.62 -3.59
N ILE A 123 -20.88 7.99 -4.86
CA ILE A 123 -19.80 8.21 -5.85
C ILE A 123 -19.90 9.65 -6.38
N GLU A 124 -20.25 10.61 -5.52
CA GLU A 124 -20.49 12.01 -5.94
C GLU A 124 -19.27 12.92 -5.74
N SER A 125 -18.29 12.49 -4.96
CA SER A 125 -17.10 13.30 -4.72
C SER A 125 -16.45 13.73 -6.04
N PRO A 126 -15.97 14.99 -6.14
CA PRO A 126 -15.26 15.44 -7.32
C PRO A 126 -14.10 14.48 -7.67
N GLY A 127 -13.97 14.15 -8.95
CA GLY A 127 -12.93 13.23 -9.43
C GLY A 127 -13.41 11.83 -9.79
N TYR A 128 -14.64 11.43 -9.42
CA TYR A 128 -15.25 10.20 -9.96
C TYR A 128 -15.75 10.35 -11.41
N GLY A 129 -15.83 11.59 -11.91
CA GLY A 129 -16.16 11.88 -13.29
C GLY A 129 -17.50 11.26 -13.72
N PRO A 130 -17.54 10.46 -14.81
CA PRO A 130 -18.79 9.91 -15.33
C PRO A 130 -19.49 8.95 -14.37
N TRP A 131 -18.77 8.33 -13.44
CA TRP A 131 -19.35 7.38 -12.47
C TRP A 131 -20.31 8.03 -11.47
N ALA A 132 -20.21 9.35 -11.27
CA ALA A 132 -21.12 10.10 -10.42
C ALA A 132 -22.52 10.13 -11.04
N ALA A 133 -23.52 9.66 -10.30
CA ALA A 133 -24.92 9.73 -10.75
C ALA A 133 -25.41 11.18 -10.71
N THR A 134 -26.24 11.57 -11.69
CA THR A 134 -26.92 12.88 -11.69
C THR A 134 -28.37 12.81 -11.23
N GLU A 135 -28.91 11.60 -11.03
CA GLU A 135 -30.27 11.36 -10.55
C GLU A 135 -30.22 10.49 -9.29
N TYR A 136 -30.75 11.03 -8.19
CA TYR A 136 -30.82 10.37 -6.89
C TYR A 136 -31.87 11.06 -6.00
N VAL A 137 -32.26 10.42 -4.90
CA VAL A 137 -33.18 10.97 -3.90
C VAL A 137 -32.40 11.76 -2.86
N THR A 138 -32.80 13.01 -2.63
CA THR A 138 -32.20 13.88 -1.61
C THR A 138 -33.11 14.06 -0.40
N PHE A 139 -32.51 14.39 0.75
CA PHE A 139 -33.23 14.64 1.99
C PHE A 139 -32.76 15.97 2.59
N GLU A 140 -33.47 17.05 2.29
CA GLU A 140 -33.16 18.37 2.86
C GLU A 140 -33.33 18.36 4.38
N PHE A 141 -32.47 19.10 5.09
CA PHE A 141 -32.57 19.24 6.54
C PHE A 141 -33.91 19.84 6.97
N ASN A 142 -34.76 19.03 7.58
CA ASN A 142 -36.09 19.41 8.03
C ASN A 142 -36.57 18.52 9.20
N PRO A 143 -36.19 18.85 10.45
CA PRO A 143 -36.62 18.09 11.63
C PRO A 143 -38.13 18.03 11.83
N THR A 144 -38.87 19.03 11.33
CA THR A 144 -40.34 19.03 11.37
C THR A 144 -40.90 17.92 10.47
N LEU A 145 -40.44 17.84 9.21
CA LEU A 145 -40.84 16.79 8.27
C LEU A 145 -40.40 15.40 8.75
N ALA A 146 -39.19 15.28 9.31
CA ALA A 146 -38.75 14.05 9.96
C ALA A 146 -39.77 13.61 11.04
N GLY A 147 -40.25 14.57 11.83
CA GLY A 147 -41.25 14.32 12.86
C GLY A 147 -42.60 13.86 12.30
N GLU A 148 -43.07 14.48 11.22
CA GLU A 148 -44.30 14.12 10.52
C GLU A 148 -44.22 12.73 9.88
N ILE A 149 -43.08 12.38 9.29
CA ILE A 149 -42.85 11.03 8.74
C ILE A 149 -42.95 9.99 9.84
N LEU A 150 -42.28 10.21 10.98
CA LEU A 150 -42.30 9.32 12.14
C LEU A 150 -43.72 9.16 12.71
N ASP A 151 -44.49 10.24 12.82
CA ASP A 151 -45.89 10.18 13.22
C ASP A 151 -46.72 9.35 12.23
N GLY A 152 -46.49 9.55 10.93
CA GLY A 152 -47.18 8.83 9.85
C GLY A 152 -46.93 7.32 9.82
N ILE A 153 -45.78 6.87 10.34
CA ILE A 153 -45.47 5.44 10.52
C ILE A 153 -45.72 4.92 11.94
N GLY A 154 -46.41 5.70 12.78
CA GLY A 154 -46.92 5.26 14.08
C GLY A 154 -46.02 5.53 15.28
N PHE A 155 -44.80 6.03 15.08
CA PHE A 155 -43.90 6.40 16.17
C PHE A 155 -44.29 7.77 16.72
N VAL A 156 -45.37 7.89 17.48
CA VAL A 156 -45.84 9.18 18.02
C VAL A 156 -45.10 9.55 19.31
N LYS A 157 -44.96 10.84 19.62
CA LYS A 157 -44.37 11.28 20.90
C LYS A 157 -45.30 10.97 22.08
N GLY A 158 -44.75 10.32 23.11
CA GLY A 158 -45.37 10.12 24.41
C GLY A 158 -45.30 11.36 25.30
N SER A 159 -45.81 11.23 26.52
CA SER A 159 -45.86 12.34 27.49
C SER A 159 -44.49 12.80 27.98
N ASP A 160 -43.47 11.94 27.91
CA ASP A 160 -42.07 12.24 28.22
C ASP A 160 -41.34 12.93 27.03
N GLY A 161 -42.05 13.17 25.92
CA GLY A 161 -41.49 13.74 24.70
C GLY A 161 -40.70 12.73 23.86
N LYS A 162 -40.56 11.49 24.31
CA LYS A 162 -39.89 10.41 23.58
C LYS A 162 -40.90 9.66 22.71
N ARG A 163 -40.43 9.12 21.60
CA ARG A 163 -41.24 8.38 20.64
C ARG A 163 -41.68 7.05 21.28
N ILE A 164 -42.93 6.67 21.05
CA ILE A 164 -43.50 5.37 21.41
C ILE A 164 -43.28 4.42 20.24
N ASP A 165 -42.86 3.20 20.52
CA ASP A 165 -42.75 2.12 19.56
C ASP A 165 -44.17 1.60 19.23
N PRO A 166 -44.62 1.63 17.96
CA PRO A 166 -45.95 1.19 17.58
C PRO A 166 -46.16 -0.33 17.71
N GLU A 167 -45.10 -1.14 17.74
CA GLU A 167 -45.20 -2.59 17.93
C GLU A 167 -45.42 -2.98 19.39
N THR A 168 -44.82 -2.24 20.32
CA THR A 168 -44.89 -2.55 21.76
C THR A 168 -45.86 -1.66 22.54
N GLY A 169 -46.12 -0.44 22.05
CA GLY A 169 -46.87 0.58 22.77
C GLY A 169 -46.10 1.23 23.92
N GLU A 170 -44.81 0.92 24.07
CA GLU A 170 -43.92 1.48 25.10
C GLU A 170 -42.97 2.51 24.50
N THR A 171 -42.29 3.28 25.36
CA THR A 171 -41.22 4.19 24.90
C THR A 171 -40.18 3.39 24.11
N MET A 172 -39.81 3.90 22.94
CA MET A 172 -38.80 3.28 22.09
C MET A 172 -37.51 3.00 22.87
N ARG A 173 -36.88 1.86 22.61
CA ARG A 173 -35.51 1.63 23.07
C ARG A 173 -34.57 2.71 22.48
N PRO A 174 -33.49 3.09 23.20
CA PRO A 174 -32.46 3.93 22.63
C PRO A 174 -31.78 3.22 21.45
N LEU A 175 -31.49 4.01 20.41
CA LEU A 175 -30.62 3.59 19.31
C LEU A 175 -29.16 3.83 19.71
N THR A 176 -28.33 2.79 19.67
CA THR A 176 -26.90 2.90 19.95
C THR A 176 -26.17 3.55 18.77
N ILE A 177 -25.56 4.71 19.02
CA ILE A 177 -24.74 5.45 18.07
C ILE A 177 -23.27 5.25 18.44
N ILE A 178 -22.46 4.66 17.56
CA ILE A 178 -21.02 4.47 17.77
C ILE A 178 -20.23 5.50 16.96
N ALA A 179 -19.34 6.23 17.63
CA ALA A 179 -18.38 7.15 17.02
C ALA A 179 -16.95 6.85 17.47
N ARG A 180 -16.02 6.81 16.51
CA ARG A 180 -14.60 6.58 16.78
C ARG A 180 -13.92 7.84 17.29
N THR A 181 -13.14 7.72 18.37
CA THR A 181 -12.45 8.86 18.99
C THR A 181 -11.28 9.41 18.18
N GLU A 182 -10.74 8.62 17.25
CA GLU A 182 -9.61 9.00 16.39
C GLU A 182 -9.97 10.05 15.33
N HIS A 183 -11.26 10.29 15.07
CA HIS A 183 -11.73 11.19 14.02
C HIS A 183 -12.66 12.28 14.59
N PRO A 184 -12.15 13.47 14.94
CA PRO A 184 -12.94 14.54 15.54
C PRO A 184 -14.18 14.93 14.71
N HIS A 185 -14.06 14.97 13.39
CA HIS A 185 -15.16 15.26 12.47
C HIS A 185 -16.32 14.23 12.57
N ARG A 186 -16.03 12.98 12.91
CA ARG A 186 -17.06 11.93 13.14
C ARG A 186 -17.73 12.07 14.49
N ILE A 187 -16.99 12.45 15.53
CA ILE A 187 -17.56 12.74 16.85
C ILE A 187 -18.53 13.92 16.73
N TYR A 188 -18.12 14.98 16.02
CA TYR A 188 -18.97 16.13 15.73
C TYR A 188 -20.26 15.71 15.02
N ALA A 189 -20.15 14.90 13.96
CA ALA A 189 -21.30 14.33 13.25
C ALA A 189 -22.25 13.58 14.20
N ALA A 190 -21.73 12.65 15.02
CA ALA A 190 -22.53 11.85 15.94
C ALA A 190 -23.30 12.71 16.97
N ARG A 191 -22.66 13.74 17.54
CA ARG A 191 -23.27 14.64 18.53
C ARG A 191 -24.37 15.51 17.92
N GLU A 192 -24.16 16.00 16.71
CA GLU A 192 -25.17 16.78 15.98
C GLU A 192 -26.39 15.93 15.62
N LEU A 193 -26.17 14.71 15.12
CA LEU A 193 -27.27 13.77 14.87
C LEU A 193 -28.06 13.49 16.17
N ALA A 194 -27.36 13.20 17.26
CA ALA A 194 -27.97 12.96 18.57
C ALA A 194 -28.83 14.16 19.04
N ALA A 195 -28.33 15.39 18.88
CA ALA A 195 -29.09 16.59 19.20
C ALA A 195 -30.37 16.74 18.35
N GLN A 196 -30.31 16.40 17.06
CA GLN A 196 -31.49 16.44 16.18
C GLN A 196 -32.48 15.30 16.49
N MET A 197 -31.98 14.12 16.86
CA MET A 197 -32.81 13.01 17.33
C MET A 197 -33.58 13.37 18.61
N ASP A 198 -32.96 14.12 19.54
CA ASP A 198 -33.63 14.63 20.73
C ASP A 198 -34.81 15.56 20.39
N ILE A 199 -34.65 16.45 19.39
CA ILE A 199 -35.71 17.36 18.94
C ILE A 199 -36.94 16.58 18.45
N VAL A 200 -36.73 15.50 17.71
CA VAL A 200 -37.83 14.64 17.23
C VAL A 200 -38.21 13.54 18.20
N GLY A 201 -37.57 13.44 19.37
CA GLY A 201 -37.92 12.52 20.43
C GLY A 201 -37.44 11.08 20.21
N ILE A 202 -36.51 10.81 19.29
CA ILE A 202 -35.93 9.47 19.15
C ILE A 202 -34.91 9.25 20.28
N PRO A 203 -35.08 8.25 21.17
CA PRO A 203 -34.10 7.95 22.20
C PRO A 203 -32.80 7.41 21.58
N TYR A 204 -31.64 7.76 22.15
CA TYR A 204 -30.33 7.29 21.69
C TYR A 204 -29.39 7.01 22.87
N ASP A 205 -28.34 6.23 22.59
CA ASP A 205 -27.18 6.01 23.44
C ASP A 205 -25.91 6.30 22.62
N LEU A 206 -25.27 7.45 22.84
CA LEU A 206 -24.10 7.88 22.09
C LEU A 206 -22.82 7.36 22.78
N GLN A 207 -22.08 6.53 22.06
CA GLN A 207 -20.85 5.91 22.52
C GLN A 207 -19.66 6.44 21.70
N GLU A 208 -18.82 7.26 22.34
CA GLU A 208 -17.56 7.75 21.80
C GLU A 208 -16.44 6.83 22.30
N VAL A 209 -15.95 5.96 21.43
CA VAL A 209 -15.03 4.87 21.80
C VAL A 209 -13.86 4.76 20.81
N PRO A 210 -12.68 4.26 21.22
CA PRO A 210 -11.58 4.02 20.28
C PRO A 210 -11.90 2.91 19.28
N ARG A 211 -11.19 2.88 18.13
CA ARG A 211 -11.32 1.87 17.08
C ARG A 211 -11.24 0.45 17.61
N SER A 212 -10.38 0.18 18.58
CA SER A 212 -10.20 -1.14 19.19
C SER A 212 -11.48 -1.68 19.86
N VAL A 213 -12.39 -0.78 20.25
CA VAL A 213 -13.72 -1.12 20.79
C VAL A 213 -14.79 -1.04 19.69
N ALA A 214 -14.75 -0.01 18.84
CA ALA A 214 -15.75 0.17 17.78
C ALA A 214 -15.73 -0.97 16.74
N SER A 215 -14.54 -1.42 16.32
CA SER A 215 -14.41 -2.38 15.22
C SER A 215 -15.03 -3.75 15.56
N PRO A 216 -14.77 -4.38 16.73
CA PRO A 216 -15.48 -5.61 17.09
C PRO A 216 -16.99 -5.44 17.16
N LEU A 217 -17.48 -4.36 17.79
CA LEU A 217 -18.91 -4.09 17.93
C LEU A 217 -19.61 -3.96 16.57
N VAL A 218 -18.98 -3.28 15.61
CA VAL A 218 -19.57 -2.99 14.30
C VAL A 218 -19.41 -4.15 13.34
N PHE A 219 -18.18 -4.63 13.11
CA PHE A 219 -17.89 -5.54 11.99
C PHE A 219 -18.04 -7.01 12.35
N LEU A 220 -17.93 -7.38 13.63
CA LEU A 220 -17.99 -8.77 14.08
C LEU A 220 -19.30 -9.07 14.82
N GLU A 221 -19.62 -8.26 15.83
CA GLU A 221 -20.75 -8.49 16.72
C GLU A 221 -22.07 -7.93 16.17
N GLN A 222 -21.98 -6.97 15.23
CA GLN A 222 -23.13 -6.25 14.67
C GLN A 222 -24.02 -5.62 15.78
N ASN A 223 -23.39 -5.21 16.88
CA ASN A 223 -24.03 -4.68 18.07
C ASN A 223 -24.04 -3.15 18.10
N TYR A 224 -24.74 -2.56 17.16
CA TYR A 224 -24.94 -1.12 17.04
C TYR A 224 -26.22 -0.83 16.26
N ASP A 225 -26.71 0.40 16.28
CA ASP A 225 -27.82 0.82 15.42
C ASP A 225 -27.35 1.82 14.36
N ILE A 226 -26.58 2.83 14.77
CA ILE A 226 -26.01 3.84 13.89
C ILE A 226 -24.50 3.87 14.12
N TYR A 227 -23.73 3.84 13.04
CA TYR A 227 -22.28 3.97 13.11
C TYR A 227 -21.86 5.15 12.22
N THR A 228 -21.11 6.10 12.78
CA THR A 228 -20.47 7.13 11.94
C THR A 228 -19.43 6.41 11.11
N SER A 229 -19.63 6.24 9.81
CA SER A 229 -18.73 5.44 8.98
C SER A 229 -17.99 6.33 7.98
N GLY A 230 -16.89 5.78 7.48
CA GLY A 230 -16.13 6.33 6.37
C GLY A 230 -15.69 5.19 5.47
N TRP A 231 -15.69 5.44 4.17
CA TRP A 231 -15.17 4.51 3.18
C TRP A 231 -14.31 5.25 2.18
N GLY A 232 -13.03 4.88 2.12
CA GLY A 232 -12.14 5.31 1.04
C GLY A 232 -12.43 4.44 -0.18
N GLY A 233 -12.85 5.07 -1.27
CA GLY A 233 -13.01 4.38 -2.54
C GLY A 233 -11.69 4.31 -3.30
N GLY A 234 -11.79 3.83 -4.53
CA GLY A 234 -10.73 3.88 -5.51
C GLY A 234 -11.32 4.19 -6.90
N PRO A 235 -10.49 4.17 -7.93
CA PRO A 235 -10.92 4.41 -9.31
C PRO A 235 -11.93 3.38 -9.81
N ASP A 236 -11.75 2.13 -9.43
CA ASP A 236 -12.72 1.07 -9.69
C ASP A 236 -13.89 1.24 -8.74
N VAL A 237 -15.02 1.75 -9.22
CA VAL A 237 -16.20 2.03 -8.39
C VAL A 237 -17.02 0.78 -8.02
N ASP A 238 -16.54 -0.41 -8.41
CA ASP A 238 -17.18 -1.69 -8.13
C ASP A 238 -17.16 -2.08 -6.63
N TRP A 239 -16.39 -1.36 -5.81
CA TRP A 239 -16.42 -1.45 -4.35
C TRP A 239 -17.81 -1.18 -3.76
N LEU A 240 -18.68 -0.45 -4.48
CA LEU A 240 -20.06 -0.19 -4.03
C LEU A 240 -20.84 -1.50 -3.84
N TRP A 241 -20.53 -2.53 -4.65
CA TRP A 241 -21.09 -3.87 -4.48
C TRP A 241 -20.61 -4.51 -3.18
N ASP A 242 -19.33 -4.39 -2.84
CA ASP A 242 -18.76 -5.03 -1.65
C ASP A 242 -19.41 -4.52 -0.36
N ILE A 243 -19.79 -3.24 -0.31
CA ILE A 243 -20.43 -2.64 0.88
C ILE A 243 -21.93 -2.89 0.95
N PHE A 244 -22.65 -2.92 -0.18
CA PHE A 244 -24.13 -2.88 -0.15
C PHE A 244 -24.83 -4.13 -0.69
N HIS A 245 -24.12 -5.05 -1.33
CA HIS A 245 -24.75 -6.26 -1.86
C HIS A 245 -25.10 -7.23 -0.72
N SER A 246 -26.28 -7.85 -0.81
CA SER A 246 -26.83 -8.70 0.27
C SER A 246 -26.01 -9.95 0.61
N THR A 247 -25.11 -10.36 -0.28
CA THR A 247 -24.23 -11.53 -0.11
C THR A 247 -22.81 -11.18 0.33
N SER A 248 -22.49 -9.91 0.47
CA SER A 248 -21.18 -9.49 0.98
C SER A 248 -21.03 -9.92 2.43
N PRO A 249 -19.82 -10.24 2.88
CA PRO A 249 -19.60 -10.64 4.27
C PRO A 249 -19.97 -9.48 5.22
N PRO A 250 -20.40 -9.76 6.46
CA PRO A 250 -20.78 -8.71 7.43
C PRO A 250 -19.66 -7.70 7.75
N SER A 251 -18.40 -8.08 7.54
CA SER A 251 -17.25 -7.18 7.68
C SER A 251 -17.20 -6.09 6.60
N GLN A 252 -17.85 -6.32 5.46
CA GLN A 252 -17.94 -5.39 4.32
C GLN A 252 -19.32 -4.71 4.27
N ASN A 253 -20.40 -5.50 4.26
CA ASN A 253 -21.78 -5.00 4.40
C ASN A 253 -22.18 -4.98 5.88
N TYR A 254 -21.55 -4.10 6.64
CA TYR A 254 -21.85 -3.93 8.07
C TYR A 254 -23.26 -3.36 8.28
N GLN A 255 -23.86 -2.72 7.28
CA GLN A 255 -25.27 -2.33 7.30
C GLN A 255 -26.23 -3.53 7.39
N MET A 256 -25.76 -4.73 7.03
CA MET A 256 -26.60 -5.93 6.82
C MET A 256 -27.78 -5.65 5.88
N PHE A 257 -27.58 -4.73 4.92
CA PHE A 257 -28.63 -4.29 4.02
C PHE A 257 -28.91 -5.36 2.97
N LYS A 258 -30.20 -5.61 2.71
CA LYS A 258 -30.67 -6.64 1.78
C LYS A 258 -31.82 -6.10 0.95
N ASN A 259 -31.60 -5.94 -0.36
CA ASN A 259 -32.63 -5.53 -1.29
C ASN A 259 -32.32 -6.08 -2.70
N ALA A 260 -33.18 -6.97 -3.21
CA ALA A 260 -32.94 -7.66 -4.47
C ALA A 260 -32.88 -6.73 -5.70
N THR A 261 -33.55 -5.57 -5.65
CA THR A 261 -33.49 -4.57 -6.73
C THR A 261 -32.15 -3.84 -6.71
N VAL A 262 -31.68 -3.45 -5.53
CA VAL A 262 -30.33 -2.87 -5.36
C VAL A 262 -29.26 -3.90 -5.76
N ASP A 263 -29.41 -5.15 -5.33
CA ASP A 263 -28.49 -6.24 -5.70
C ASP A 263 -28.38 -6.41 -7.22
N ALA A 264 -29.49 -6.30 -7.96
CA ALA A 264 -29.47 -6.39 -9.41
C ALA A 264 -28.65 -5.25 -10.06
N ALA A 265 -28.83 -4.01 -9.60
CA ALA A 265 -28.07 -2.85 -10.07
C ALA A 265 -26.57 -2.97 -9.72
N LEU A 266 -26.27 -3.39 -8.49
CA LEU A 266 -24.89 -3.64 -8.05
C LEU A 266 -24.24 -4.77 -8.86
N ASN A 267 -24.96 -5.84 -9.17
CA ASN A 267 -24.44 -6.92 -10.02
C ASN A 267 -24.16 -6.45 -11.44
N ARG A 268 -25.00 -5.56 -11.99
CA ARG A 268 -24.73 -4.91 -13.28
C ARG A 268 -23.47 -4.04 -13.21
N LEU A 269 -23.27 -3.29 -12.11
CA LEU A 269 -22.04 -2.54 -11.86
C LEU A 269 -20.80 -3.46 -11.79
N LYS A 270 -20.81 -4.51 -10.96
CA LYS A 270 -19.62 -5.34 -10.72
C LYS A 270 -19.35 -6.36 -11.83
N PHE A 271 -20.37 -6.83 -12.54
CA PHE A 271 -20.25 -7.93 -13.50
C PHE A 271 -20.70 -7.59 -14.93
N GLY A 272 -21.04 -6.33 -15.21
CA GLY A 272 -21.30 -5.84 -16.57
C GLY A 272 -20.09 -6.04 -17.48
N SER A 273 -20.33 -6.39 -18.75
CA SER A 273 -19.26 -6.77 -19.68
C SER A 273 -18.65 -5.60 -20.44
N THR A 274 -19.28 -4.43 -20.37
CA THR A 274 -18.79 -3.20 -20.98
C THR A 274 -18.78 -2.09 -19.95
N TYR A 275 -18.00 -1.05 -20.26
CA TYR A 275 -17.97 0.19 -19.49
C TYR A 275 -19.38 0.79 -19.33
N GLU A 276 -20.18 0.81 -20.41
CA GLU A 276 -21.53 1.37 -20.41
C GLU A 276 -22.49 0.59 -19.51
N GLU A 277 -22.43 -0.75 -19.52
CA GLU A 277 -23.24 -1.57 -18.62
C GLU A 277 -22.89 -1.31 -17.15
N CYS A 278 -21.58 -1.25 -16.84
CA CYS A 278 -21.13 -0.97 -15.48
C CYS A 278 -21.54 0.44 -15.03
N LEU A 279 -21.44 1.43 -15.93
CA LEU A 279 -21.83 2.81 -15.67
C LEU A 279 -23.33 2.94 -15.39
N GLU A 280 -24.18 2.27 -16.19
CA GLU A 280 -25.62 2.21 -15.94
C GLU A 280 -25.92 1.58 -14.57
N GLY A 281 -25.26 0.45 -14.26
CA GLY A 281 -25.37 -0.18 -12.94
C GLY A 281 -24.93 0.73 -11.79
N ALA A 282 -23.87 1.52 -11.97
CA ALA A 282 -23.38 2.47 -10.98
C ALA A 282 -24.41 3.57 -10.68
N HIS A 283 -25.01 4.14 -11.72
CA HIS A 283 -26.02 5.18 -11.60
C HIS A 283 -27.31 4.65 -10.97
N GLU A 284 -27.78 3.49 -11.42
CA GLU A 284 -28.97 2.83 -10.88
C GLU A 284 -28.78 2.45 -9.41
N ALA A 285 -27.61 1.92 -9.04
CA ALA A 285 -27.30 1.58 -7.65
C ALA A 285 -27.29 2.82 -6.75
N GLN A 286 -26.66 3.92 -7.20
CA GLN A 286 -26.65 5.18 -6.46
C GLN A 286 -28.06 5.75 -6.23
N TYR A 287 -28.91 5.73 -7.27
CA TYR A 287 -30.31 6.13 -7.12
C TYR A 287 -31.04 5.27 -6.10
N LEU A 288 -30.99 3.94 -6.24
CA LEU A 288 -31.73 3.03 -5.36
C LEU A 288 -31.21 3.09 -3.92
N LEU A 289 -29.89 3.17 -3.71
CA LEU A 289 -29.33 3.30 -2.38
C LEU A 289 -29.71 4.63 -1.73
N SER A 290 -29.73 5.73 -2.48
CA SER A 290 -30.21 7.02 -1.96
C SER A 290 -31.69 6.96 -1.54
N GLU A 291 -32.53 6.23 -2.27
CA GLU A 291 -33.93 6.05 -1.92
C GLU A 291 -34.10 5.15 -0.67
N GLN A 292 -33.34 4.05 -0.60
CA GLN A 292 -33.47 3.05 0.45
C GLN A 292 -32.75 3.45 1.75
N VAL A 293 -31.81 4.41 1.69
CA VAL A 293 -31.08 4.95 2.84
C VAL A 293 -30.52 3.87 3.80
N PRO A 294 -29.77 2.84 3.34
CA PRO A 294 -29.00 2.00 4.26
C PRO A 294 -27.83 2.78 4.90
N PHE A 295 -27.51 3.92 4.30
CA PHE A 295 -26.47 4.84 4.67
C PHE A 295 -26.89 6.26 4.29
N ILE A 296 -26.48 7.26 5.07
CA ILE A 296 -26.63 8.68 4.71
C ILE A 296 -25.25 9.26 4.41
N PRO A 297 -24.91 9.51 3.13
CA PRO A 297 -23.72 10.25 2.75
C PRO A 297 -23.80 11.69 3.28
N LEU A 298 -22.71 12.21 3.85
CA LEU A 298 -22.63 13.56 4.40
C LEU A 298 -21.67 14.42 3.58
N TYR A 299 -20.44 13.96 3.48
CA TYR A 299 -19.37 14.70 2.83
C TYR A 299 -18.27 13.76 2.30
N ALA A 300 -17.51 14.29 1.35
CA ALA A 300 -16.14 13.86 1.05
C ALA A 300 -15.18 14.95 1.53
N LYS A 301 -14.00 14.59 2.05
CA LYS A 301 -13.01 15.57 2.47
C LYS A 301 -12.36 16.24 1.25
N ALA A 302 -11.99 17.51 1.39
CA ALA A 302 -10.99 18.10 0.51
C ALA A 302 -9.62 17.80 1.13
N TYR A 303 -8.89 16.83 0.58
CA TYR A 303 -7.54 16.53 1.02
C TYR A 303 -6.66 17.74 0.80
N LEU A 304 -6.06 18.24 1.87
CA LEU A 304 -4.95 19.17 1.82
C LEU A 304 -3.73 18.42 2.33
N SER A 305 -2.78 18.16 1.45
CA SER A 305 -1.63 17.32 1.75
C SER A 305 -0.37 18.19 1.77
N PRO A 306 0.10 18.65 2.94
CA PRO A 306 1.30 19.44 3.04
C PRO A 306 2.54 18.55 2.89
N TYR A 307 3.55 19.06 2.18
CA TYR A 307 4.83 18.39 2.02
C TYR A 307 5.97 19.40 1.97
N ASN A 308 7.18 18.94 2.27
CA ASN A 308 8.36 19.77 2.26
C ASN A 308 8.67 20.25 0.84
N ALA A 309 8.80 21.57 0.69
CA ALA A 309 9.03 22.24 -0.60
C ALA A 309 10.35 21.84 -1.28
N ARG A 310 11.23 21.05 -0.65
CA ARG A 310 12.39 20.46 -1.32
C ARG A 310 11.99 19.39 -2.36
N LEU A 311 10.80 18.82 -2.26
CA LEU A 311 10.32 17.79 -3.17
C LEU A 311 9.80 18.40 -4.48
N LYS A 312 10.00 17.69 -5.59
CA LYS A 312 9.34 17.94 -6.88
C LYS A 312 8.83 16.62 -7.45
N ASN A 313 7.89 16.69 -8.39
CA ASN A 313 7.17 15.53 -8.96
C ASN A 313 6.41 14.73 -7.88
N VAL A 314 5.86 15.43 -6.89
CA VAL A 314 4.95 14.84 -5.91
C VAL A 314 3.66 14.45 -6.62
N VAL A 315 3.18 13.23 -6.40
CA VAL A 315 1.97 12.70 -7.03
C VAL A 315 0.85 12.70 -6.01
N ASP A 316 -0.19 13.49 -6.25
CA ASP A 316 -1.36 13.52 -5.40
C ASP A 316 -2.39 12.49 -5.89
N LEU A 317 -2.73 11.52 -5.05
CA LEU A 317 -3.79 10.56 -5.34
C LEU A 317 -5.07 10.98 -4.61
N PRO A 318 -6.15 11.34 -5.34
CA PRO A 318 -7.42 11.71 -4.71
C PRO A 318 -8.07 10.55 -3.93
N TRP A 319 -7.66 9.31 -4.18
CA TRP A 319 -7.99 8.14 -3.34
C TRP A 319 -6.84 7.84 -2.38
N TRP A 320 -7.16 7.24 -1.23
CA TRP A 320 -6.24 7.01 -0.11
C TRP A 320 -5.80 8.27 0.64
N SER A 321 -4.50 8.62 0.65
CA SER A 321 -3.89 9.61 1.57
C SER A 321 -3.15 10.72 0.82
N GLY A 322 -3.71 11.19 -0.30
CA GLY A 322 -3.16 12.30 -1.05
C GLY A 322 -1.75 12.02 -1.54
N VAL A 323 -0.78 12.84 -1.11
CA VAL A 323 0.64 12.71 -1.51
C VAL A 323 1.37 11.55 -0.86
N THR A 324 0.79 10.93 0.17
CA THR A 324 1.41 9.82 0.92
C THR A 324 1.05 8.51 0.28
N ASN A 325 1.75 8.19 -0.80
CA ASN A 325 1.51 7.01 -1.62
C ASN A 325 2.80 6.51 -2.31
N ALA A 326 2.73 5.31 -2.88
CA ALA A 326 3.88 4.67 -3.54
C ALA A 326 4.38 5.43 -4.77
N PHE A 327 3.52 6.12 -5.53
CA PHE A 327 3.95 6.94 -6.66
C PHE A 327 4.83 8.11 -6.21
N THR A 328 4.43 8.87 -5.19
CA THR A 328 5.27 9.92 -4.62
C THR A 328 6.57 9.36 -4.06
N MET A 329 6.51 8.28 -3.28
CA MET A 329 7.69 7.66 -2.69
C MET A 329 8.70 7.12 -3.72
N THR A 330 8.23 6.80 -4.92
CA THR A 330 9.04 6.25 -6.01
C THR A 330 9.53 7.32 -6.97
N PHE A 331 8.66 8.26 -7.36
CA PHE A 331 8.90 9.18 -8.49
C PHE A 331 9.20 10.62 -8.07
N ALA A 332 8.91 11.01 -6.83
CA ALA A 332 9.34 12.31 -6.33
C ALA A 332 10.86 12.39 -6.24
N THR A 333 11.38 13.60 -6.38
CA THR A 333 12.83 13.87 -6.33
C THR A 333 13.13 15.08 -5.46
N ASP A 334 14.35 15.14 -4.93
CA ASP A 334 14.85 16.34 -4.28
C ASP A 334 15.27 17.37 -5.35
N LYS A 335 14.83 18.63 -5.19
CA LYS A 335 15.15 19.75 -6.09
C LYS A 335 16.65 19.98 -6.24
N THR A 336 17.45 19.70 -5.21
CA THR A 336 18.89 19.96 -5.12
C THR A 336 19.75 18.71 -5.34
N GLN A 337 19.21 17.52 -5.12
CA GLN A 337 19.93 16.26 -5.23
C GLN A 337 19.11 15.20 -5.97
N LYS A 338 19.40 14.99 -7.26
CA LYS A 338 18.67 14.00 -8.09
C LYS A 338 18.67 12.59 -7.50
N TYR A 339 19.80 12.14 -6.91
CA TYR A 339 19.94 10.79 -6.34
C TYR A 339 20.62 10.80 -4.97
N GLY A 340 20.14 9.94 -4.07
CA GLY A 340 20.88 9.56 -2.86
C GLY A 340 20.52 10.32 -1.58
N SER A 341 19.52 11.20 -1.64
CA SER A 341 18.88 11.77 -0.45
C SER A 341 17.98 10.72 0.23
N VAL A 342 17.59 10.98 1.47
CA VAL A 342 16.61 10.17 2.22
C VAL A 342 15.26 10.87 2.15
N LEU A 343 14.18 10.14 1.93
CA LEU A 343 12.82 10.64 2.10
C LEU A 343 12.34 10.27 3.51
N ASN A 344 11.99 11.25 4.33
CA ASN A 344 11.42 11.01 5.65
C ASN A 344 9.89 11.17 5.57
N VAL A 345 9.15 10.12 5.92
CA VAL A 345 7.69 10.11 5.95
C VAL A 345 7.28 10.01 7.41
N GLY A 346 6.46 10.92 7.91
CA GLY A 346 5.91 10.84 9.26
C GLY A 346 4.76 9.84 9.32
N TRP A 347 4.71 9.06 10.41
CA TRP A 347 3.65 8.13 10.76
C TRP A 347 3.23 8.34 12.21
N THR A 348 1.94 8.32 12.49
CA THR A 348 1.37 8.43 13.84
C THR A 348 1.06 7.07 14.48
N SER A 349 1.33 5.97 13.76
CA SER A 349 1.27 4.61 14.28
C SER A 349 2.41 3.75 13.73
N ASP A 350 2.88 2.82 14.56
CA ASP A 350 3.68 1.69 14.10
C ASP A 350 2.88 0.78 13.15
N PRO A 351 3.57 0.05 12.24
CA PRO A 351 2.98 -1.06 11.54
C PRO A 351 2.62 -2.19 12.53
N GLN A 352 1.54 -2.91 12.25
CA GLN A 352 1.04 -3.99 13.12
C GLN A 352 1.42 -5.36 12.57
N GLN A 353 1.06 -5.63 11.32
CA GLN A 353 1.33 -6.87 10.62
C GLN A 353 1.55 -6.58 9.12
N PRO A 354 2.71 -6.01 8.76
CA PRO A 354 3.05 -5.74 7.36
C PRO A 354 3.28 -7.07 6.62
N SER A 355 2.20 -7.58 6.04
CA SER A 355 2.14 -8.76 5.20
C SER A 355 1.26 -8.45 3.99
N PRO A 356 1.69 -8.79 2.77
CA PRO A 356 0.87 -8.58 1.56
C PRO A 356 -0.34 -9.51 1.50
N MET A 357 -0.54 -10.40 2.48
CA MET A 357 -1.67 -11.34 2.55
C MET A 357 -2.38 -11.29 3.92
N TYR A 358 -2.35 -10.14 4.60
CA TYR A 358 -2.97 -9.94 5.91
C TYR A 358 -4.51 -9.72 5.86
N GLU A 359 -5.21 -10.00 6.97
CA GLU A 359 -6.68 -9.97 7.11
C GLU A 359 -7.30 -8.57 7.23
N ILE A 360 -6.59 -7.60 7.82
CA ILE A 360 -7.10 -6.23 7.99
C ILE A 360 -6.03 -5.25 7.55
N ASN A 361 -6.21 -4.61 6.40
CA ASN A 361 -5.31 -3.57 5.90
C ASN A 361 -5.26 -2.37 6.86
N TRP A 362 -4.38 -2.45 7.85
CA TRP A 362 -3.90 -1.30 8.59
C TRP A 362 -3.18 -0.41 7.59
N TRP A 363 -3.55 0.87 7.54
CA TRP A 363 -3.09 1.76 6.48
C TRP A 363 -1.56 1.84 6.39
N TRP A 364 -0.87 1.89 7.53
CA TRP A 364 0.58 1.92 7.62
C TRP A 364 1.24 0.62 7.10
N ASP A 365 0.60 -0.53 7.31
CA ASP A 365 1.08 -1.82 6.78
C ASP A 365 0.97 -1.83 5.25
N SER A 366 -0.16 -1.35 4.72
CA SER A 366 -0.35 -1.20 3.27
C SER A 366 0.69 -0.26 2.67
N MET A 367 0.96 0.89 3.27
CA MET A 367 1.99 1.82 2.79
C MET A 367 3.37 1.18 2.66
N LEU A 368 3.78 0.40 3.66
CA LEU A 368 5.03 -0.35 3.60
C LEU A 368 5.01 -1.40 2.47
N ASN A 369 3.91 -2.15 2.36
CA ASN A 369 3.77 -3.18 1.35
C ASN A 369 3.82 -2.61 -0.08
N ASN A 370 3.23 -1.44 -0.33
CA ASN A 370 3.13 -0.86 -1.68
C ASN A 370 4.48 -0.38 -2.26
N VAL A 371 5.51 -0.20 -1.44
CA VAL A 371 6.86 0.10 -1.91
C VAL A 371 7.75 -1.14 -2.03
N ILE A 372 7.29 -2.28 -1.48
CA ILE A 372 8.02 -3.56 -1.45
C ILE A 372 7.48 -4.53 -2.49
N TYR A 373 6.17 -4.63 -2.65
CA TYR A 373 5.50 -5.56 -3.55
C TYR A 373 4.88 -4.82 -4.74
N ASP A 374 5.01 -5.40 -5.93
CA ASP A 374 4.35 -4.90 -7.13
C ASP A 374 3.18 -5.80 -7.56
N SER A 375 2.26 -5.22 -8.32
CA SER A 375 1.19 -5.90 -9.06
C SER A 375 1.58 -6.10 -10.54
N LEU A 376 0.75 -6.81 -11.31
CA LEU A 376 1.04 -7.04 -12.74
C LEU A 376 0.90 -5.77 -13.58
N ILE A 377 -0.10 -4.96 -13.26
CA ILE A 377 -0.37 -3.66 -13.89
C ILE A 377 -0.58 -2.61 -12.80
N GLN A 378 -0.43 -1.35 -13.17
CA GLN A 378 -0.79 -0.21 -12.33
C GLN A 378 -1.83 0.66 -13.04
N LEU A 379 -2.52 1.53 -12.31
CA LEU A 379 -3.43 2.50 -12.91
C LEU A 379 -2.77 3.86 -12.93
N ASP A 380 -2.94 4.59 -14.03
CA ASP A 380 -2.44 5.95 -14.11
C ASP A 380 -3.13 6.83 -13.06
N PRO A 381 -2.37 7.62 -12.28
CA PRO A 381 -2.90 8.38 -11.15
C PRO A 381 -3.86 9.51 -11.54
N THR A 382 -3.94 9.87 -12.82
CA THR A 382 -4.84 10.93 -13.31
C THR A 382 -5.85 10.41 -14.30
N THR A 383 -5.42 9.58 -15.27
CA THR A 383 -6.30 9.11 -16.35
C THR A 383 -6.99 7.78 -16.05
N PHE A 384 -6.49 7.04 -15.05
CA PHE A 384 -6.94 5.68 -14.71
C PHE A 384 -6.73 4.64 -15.80
N GLU A 385 -5.96 4.97 -16.84
CA GLU A 385 -5.58 4.03 -17.89
C GLU A 385 -4.61 2.99 -17.32
N GLU A 386 -4.67 1.77 -17.86
CA GLU A 386 -3.82 0.68 -17.41
C GLU A 386 -2.38 0.87 -17.87
N LEU A 387 -1.46 0.90 -16.90
CA LEU A 387 -0.02 1.01 -17.10
C LEU A 387 0.65 -0.38 -17.05
N PRO A 388 1.51 -0.71 -18.03
CA PRO A 388 2.41 -1.84 -17.92
C PRO A 388 3.27 -1.74 -16.65
N TRP A 389 3.41 -2.85 -15.94
CA TRP A 389 4.19 -2.93 -14.70
C TRP A 389 5.04 -4.21 -14.69
N LEU A 390 4.76 -5.20 -13.82
CA LEU A 390 5.41 -6.52 -13.93
C LEU A 390 5.00 -7.27 -15.21
N ALA A 391 3.84 -6.94 -15.78
CA ALA A 391 3.42 -7.34 -17.11
C ALA A 391 3.65 -6.22 -18.13
N GLU A 392 4.35 -6.53 -19.23
CA GLU A 392 4.58 -5.60 -20.34
C GLU A 392 3.35 -5.44 -21.23
N SER A 393 2.52 -6.48 -21.28
CA SER A 393 1.27 -6.49 -22.04
C SER A 393 0.34 -7.59 -21.55
N TRP A 394 -0.93 -7.49 -21.91
CA TRP A 394 -1.93 -8.51 -21.64
C TRP A 394 -2.92 -8.65 -22.79
N THR A 395 -3.61 -9.78 -22.84
CA THR A 395 -4.73 -10.02 -23.75
C THR A 395 -5.95 -10.50 -22.99
N THR A 396 -7.12 -10.09 -23.47
CA THR A 396 -8.43 -10.50 -22.93
C THR A 396 -9.21 -11.22 -24.02
N GLU A 397 -9.45 -12.51 -23.82
CA GLU A 397 -10.13 -13.37 -24.79
C GLU A 397 -11.39 -13.99 -24.16
N PRO A 398 -12.50 -14.13 -24.89
CA PRO A 398 -13.62 -14.94 -24.43
C PRO A 398 -13.21 -16.41 -24.24
N TRP A 399 -13.70 -17.06 -23.19
CA TRP A 399 -13.62 -18.51 -23.04
C TRP A 399 -14.91 -19.07 -22.42
N THR A 400 -15.03 -20.40 -22.42
CA THR A 400 -16.18 -21.12 -21.84
C THR A 400 -15.76 -21.85 -20.57
N PRO A 401 -16.23 -21.44 -19.38
CA PRO A 401 -15.95 -22.12 -18.13
C PRO A 401 -16.43 -23.58 -18.08
N PRO A 402 -15.89 -24.44 -17.19
CA PRO A 402 -16.30 -25.85 -17.06
C PRO A 402 -17.78 -26.09 -16.72
N GLY A 403 -18.51 -25.04 -16.29
CA GLY A 403 -19.96 -25.06 -16.06
C GLY A 403 -20.81 -24.50 -17.21
N GLY A 404 -20.19 -24.14 -18.35
CA GLY A 404 -20.83 -23.38 -19.42
C GLY A 404 -20.89 -21.87 -19.13
N GLY A 405 -21.56 -21.13 -20.01
CA GLY A 405 -21.63 -19.66 -19.94
C GLY A 405 -20.44 -18.96 -20.60
N SER A 406 -20.31 -17.66 -20.34
CA SER A 406 -19.25 -16.81 -20.86
C SER A 406 -18.26 -16.46 -19.75
N GLY A 407 -16.97 -16.47 -20.08
CA GLY A 407 -15.90 -16.05 -19.19
C GLY A 407 -14.79 -15.35 -19.95
N LEU A 408 -13.79 -14.86 -19.21
CA LEU A 408 -12.58 -14.25 -19.76
C LEU A 408 -11.35 -15.09 -19.47
N LYS A 409 -10.51 -15.23 -20.50
CA LYS A 409 -9.13 -15.70 -20.40
C LYS A 409 -8.24 -14.48 -20.50
N LEU A 410 -7.52 -14.19 -19.43
CA LEU A 410 -6.56 -13.09 -19.33
C LEU A 410 -5.14 -13.68 -19.42
N SER A 411 -4.36 -13.27 -20.41
CA SER A 411 -2.96 -13.71 -20.55
C SER A 411 -2.04 -12.52 -20.34
N PHE A 412 -1.13 -12.59 -19.38
CA PHE A 412 -0.17 -11.54 -19.04
C PHE A 412 1.22 -11.95 -19.51
N ASN A 413 1.84 -11.13 -20.36
CA ASN A 413 3.24 -11.29 -20.76
C ASN A 413 4.11 -10.51 -19.77
N LEU A 414 4.90 -11.25 -19.00
CA LEU A 414 5.71 -10.71 -17.93
C LEU A 414 7.06 -10.23 -18.46
N ARG A 415 7.64 -9.27 -17.74
CA ARG A 415 9.03 -8.89 -17.91
C ARG A 415 9.97 -10.05 -17.61
N ASP A 416 11.07 -10.16 -18.33
CA ASP A 416 12.12 -11.17 -18.09
C ASP A 416 13.37 -10.62 -17.37
N ASP A 417 13.35 -9.33 -17.03
CA ASP A 417 14.43 -8.60 -16.33
C ASP A 417 14.16 -8.36 -14.84
N VAL A 418 13.08 -8.95 -14.29
CA VAL A 418 12.67 -8.77 -12.90
C VAL A 418 13.22 -9.88 -12.00
N THR A 419 13.76 -9.48 -10.85
CA THR A 419 14.12 -10.38 -9.76
C THR A 419 13.43 -9.96 -8.48
N TRP A 420 13.04 -10.94 -7.66
CA TRP A 420 12.74 -10.73 -6.24
C TRP A 420 13.92 -10.06 -5.53
N HIS A 421 13.66 -9.41 -4.39
CA HIS A 421 14.72 -8.77 -3.59
C HIS A 421 15.81 -9.75 -3.13
N ASP A 422 15.50 -11.05 -3.09
CA ASP A 422 16.44 -12.13 -2.82
C ASP A 422 17.17 -12.65 -4.09
N GLY A 423 17.04 -11.93 -5.21
CA GLY A 423 17.73 -12.21 -6.45
C GLY A 423 17.20 -13.40 -7.24
N LYS A 424 16.18 -14.12 -6.76
CA LYS A 424 15.51 -15.14 -7.59
C LYS A 424 14.73 -14.46 -8.72
N PRO A 425 14.69 -15.05 -9.92
CA PRO A 425 13.88 -14.51 -11.01
C PRO A 425 12.39 -14.49 -10.64
N PHE A 426 11.69 -13.43 -11.02
CA PHE A 426 10.23 -13.37 -10.98
C PHE A 426 9.67 -14.05 -12.23
N THR A 427 8.72 -14.98 -12.08
CA THR A 427 8.21 -15.79 -13.19
C THR A 427 6.69 -15.96 -13.17
N ALA A 428 6.13 -16.51 -14.25
CA ALA A 428 4.72 -16.85 -14.31
C ALA A 428 4.27 -17.86 -13.25
N GLU A 429 5.19 -18.68 -12.73
CA GLU A 429 4.87 -19.58 -11.61
C GLU A 429 4.51 -18.82 -10.33
N ASP A 430 5.17 -17.70 -10.05
CA ASP A 430 4.88 -16.86 -8.89
C ASP A 430 3.50 -16.21 -9.01
N VAL A 431 3.14 -15.77 -10.22
CA VAL A 431 1.84 -15.15 -10.51
C VAL A 431 0.69 -16.16 -10.33
N VAL A 432 0.82 -17.32 -10.97
CA VAL A 432 -0.18 -18.40 -10.86
C VAL A 432 -0.32 -18.83 -9.40
N PHE A 433 0.81 -19.04 -8.71
CA PHE A 433 0.82 -19.37 -7.30
C PHE A 433 0.10 -18.30 -6.46
N THR A 434 0.39 -17.03 -6.68
CA THR A 434 -0.21 -15.92 -5.93
C THR A 434 -1.74 -15.96 -6.01
N TRP A 435 -2.29 -16.07 -7.22
CA TRP A 435 -3.74 -16.09 -7.41
C TRP A 435 -4.40 -17.33 -6.80
N THR A 436 -3.80 -18.51 -6.97
CA THR A 436 -4.35 -19.75 -6.40
C THR A 436 -4.26 -19.73 -4.87
N TYR A 437 -3.12 -19.32 -4.34
CA TYR A 437 -2.86 -19.27 -2.90
C TYR A 437 -3.80 -18.29 -2.19
N ALA A 438 -3.89 -17.04 -2.66
CA ALA A 438 -4.78 -16.03 -2.06
C ALA A 438 -6.27 -16.46 -2.10
N LYS A 439 -6.69 -17.16 -3.15
CA LYS A 439 -8.03 -17.72 -3.27
C LYS A 439 -8.26 -18.88 -2.29
N GLU A 440 -7.34 -19.85 -2.23
CA GLU A 440 -7.42 -21.04 -1.36
C GLU A 440 -7.38 -20.68 0.12
N GLN A 441 -6.64 -19.63 0.46
CA GLN A 441 -6.56 -19.07 1.82
C GLN A 441 -7.81 -18.24 2.19
N GLU A 442 -8.77 -18.09 1.26
CA GLU A 442 -9.93 -17.21 1.41
C GLU A 442 -9.55 -15.81 1.91
N ASN A 443 -8.46 -15.25 1.38
CA ASN A 443 -7.92 -13.99 1.89
C ASN A 443 -9.01 -12.90 1.85
N PRO A 444 -9.37 -12.29 2.99
CA PRO A 444 -10.56 -11.44 3.09
C PRO A 444 -10.44 -10.11 2.32
N VAL A 445 -9.22 -9.71 1.95
CA VAL A 445 -8.97 -8.53 1.11
C VAL A 445 -9.14 -8.87 -0.37
N TYR A 446 -8.63 -10.02 -0.82
CA TYR A 446 -8.54 -10.35 -2.25
C TYR A 446 -9.62 -11.33 -2.75
N ILE A 447 -10.34 -12.00 -1.85
CA ILE A 447 -11.29 -13.06 -2.22
C ILE A 447 -12.41 -12.55 -3.12
N SER A 448 -12.86 -11.30 -2.98
CA SER A 448 -13.88 -10.70 -3.84
C SER A 448 -13.41 -10.61 -5.30
N TYR A 449 -12.12 -10.33 -5.53
CA TYR A 449 -11.49 -10.28 -6.84
C TYR A 449 -11.23 -11.68 -7.43
N LEU A 450 -10.93 -12.65 -6.58
CA LEU A 450 -10.52 -14.00 -7.00
C LEU A 450 -11.68 -15.02 -7.06
N LYS A 451 -12.88 -14.67 -6.59
CA LYS A 451 -14.06 -15.55 -6.59
C LYS A 451 -14.38 -16.10 -7.98
N GLY A 452 -14.15 -15.31 -9.02
CA GLY A 452 -14.39 -15.69 -10.40
C GLY A 452 -13.33 -16.60 -11.02
N LEU A 453 -12.15 -16.73 -10.41
CA LEU A 453 -11.02 -17.49 -10.94
C LEU A 453 -11.33 -18.99 -10.95
N GLN A 454 -11.40 -19.61 -12.12
CA GLN A 454 -11.65 -21.04 -12.31
C GLN A 454 -10.37 -21.85 -12.40
N ASN A 455 -9.36 -21.29 -13.08
CA ASN A 455 -8.06 -21.91 -13.26
C ASN A 455 -7.00 -20.83 -13.48
N ALA A 456 -5.75 -21.15 -13.17
CA ALA A 456 -4.59 -20.36 -13.54
C ALA A 456 -3.46 -21.29 -14.01
N GLU A 457 -2.75 -20.92 -15.07
CA GLU A 457 -1.65 -21.73 -15.61
C GLU A 457 -0.53 -20.88 -16.20
N THR A 458 0.64 -21.49 -16.36
CA THR A 458 1.78 -20.88 -17.04
C THR A 458 1.80 -21.30 -18.51
N ALA A 459 1.97 -20.35 -19.42
CA ALA A 459 2.20 -20.59 -20.85
C ALA A 459 3.67 -20.31 -21.22
N GLY A 460 4.60 -21.00 -20.55
CA GLY A 460 6.03 -20.70 -20.58
C GLY A 460 6.49 -19.93 -19.34
N THR A 461 7.76 -19.53 -19.29
CA THR A 461 8.37 -18.94 -18.08
C THR A 461 7.81 -17.57 -17.72
N TYR A 462 7.44 -16.76 -18.72
CA TYR A 462 7.04 -15.36 -18.56
C TYR A 462 5.64 -15.07 -19.12
N THR A 463 4.76 -16.06 -19.13
CA THR A 463 3.35 -15.85 -19.49
C THR A 463 2.45 -16.53 -18.47
N ALA A 464 1.69 -15.74 -17.72
CA ALA A 464 0.70 -16.21 -16.76
C ALA A 464 -0.71 -16.05 -17.34
N VAL A 465 -1.56 -17.07 -17.18
CA VAL A 465 -2.91 -17.08 -17.74
C VAL A 465 -3.93 -17.33 -16.64
N ALA A 466 -4.91 -16.44 -16.51
CA ALA A 466 -6.05 -16.57 -15.62
C ALA A 466 -7.32 -16.87 -16.42
N TYR A 467 -8.10 -17.85 -15.95
CA TYR A 467 -9.39 -18.23 -16.54
C TYR A 467 -10.52 -17.87 -15.58
N LEU A 468 -11.34 -16.89 -15.92
CA LEU A 468 -12.40 -16.34 -15.07
C LEU A 468 -13.78 -16.74 -15.58
N ASN A 469 -14.73 -17.06 -14.70
CA ASN A 469 -16.14 -17.31 -15.07
C ASN A 469 -16.99 -16.03 -15.13
N THR A 470 -16.37 -14.90 -15.44
CA THR A 470 -17.00 -13.60 -15.56
C THR A 470 -16.57 -12.91 -16.85
N THR A 471 -17.42 -12.03 -17.34
CA THR A 471 -17.13 -11.13 -18.46
C THR A 471 -16.95 -9.69 -18.00
N SER A 472 -16.86 -9.46 -16.68
CA SER A 472 -16.79 -8.13 -16.07
C SER A 472 -15.75 -7.22 -16.74
N PHE A 473 -16.13 -5.96 -16.96
CA PHE A 473 -15.24 -4.89 -17.36
C PHE A 473 -14.04 -4.74 -16.41
N TRP A 474 -14.25 -4.96 -15.11
CA TRP A 474 -13.23 -4.82 -14.05
C TRP A 474 -12.28 -6.02 -13.93
N ALA A 475 -12.55 -7.11 -14.66
CA ALA A 475 -11.88 -8.40 -14.47
C ALA A 475 -10.35 -8.33 -14.63
N LEU A 476 -9.86 -7.44 -15.49
CA LEU A 476 -8.43 -7.20 -15.68
C LEU A 476 -7.79 -6.66 -14.40
N HIS A 477 -8.40 -5.65 -13.77
CA HIS A 477 -7.86 -4.99 -12.58
C HIS A 477 -7.88 -5.93 -11.37
N TRP A 478 -8.92 -6.77 -11.26
CA TRP A 478 -9.05 -7.74 -10.17
C TRP A 478 -7.84 -8.66 -10.02
N VAL A 479 -7.33 -9.23 -11.11
CA VAL A 479 -6.16 -10.14 -11.06
C VAL A 479 -4.84 -9.44 -11.41
N GLY A 480 -4.91 -8.28 -12.07
CA GLY A 480 -3.75 -7.55 -12.55
C GLY A 480 -3.26 -6.44 -11.62
N ALA A 481 -4.16 -5.65 -11.04
CA ALA A 481 -3.84 -4.45 -10.27
C ALA A 481 -4.06 -4.64 -8.76
N ASN A 482 -5.12 -5.36 -8.38
CA ASN A 482 -5.61 -5.39 -7.00
C ASN A 482 -5.00 -6.50 -6.12
N VAL A 483 -4.17 -7.36 -6.70
CA VAL A 483 -3.46 -8.42 -5.97
C VAL A 483 -1.95 -8.22 -6.13
N PRO A 484 -1.20 -7.94 -5.04
CA PRO A 484 0.26 -7.85 -5.09
C PRO A 484 0.88 -9.24 -5.29
N MET A 485 1.95 -9.33 -6.08
CA MET A 485 2.62 -10.59 -6.36
C MET A 485 3.50 -11.03 -5.19
N ILE A 486 3.44 -12.32 -4.83
CA ILE A 486 4.23 -12.92 -3.74
C ILE A 486 5.20 -13.99 -4.26
N PRO A 487 6.40 -14.13 -3.65
CA PRO A 487 7.38 -15.13 -4.06
C PRO A 487 6.95 -16.55 -3.68
N LYS A 488 6.68 -17.41 -4.66
CA LYS A 488 6.24 -18.79 -4.42
C LYS A 488 7.18 -19.54 -3.48
N HIS A 489 8.49 -19.40 -3.66
CA HIS A 489 9.51 -20.12 -2.90
C HIS A 489 9.60 -19.74 -1.41
N ILE A 490 8.93 -18.67 -0.98
CA ILE A 490 8.78 -18.31 0.44
C ILE A 490 7.40 -18.74 0.92
N TRP A 491 6.37 -18.44 0.14
CA TRP A 491 4.98 -18.54 0.56
C TRP A 491 4.36 -19.92 0.45
N GLU A 492 4.93 -20.82 -0.36
CA GLU A 492 4.39 -22.18 -0.56
C GLU A 492 4.36 -23.03 0.72
N ASN A 493 5.17 -22.68 1.73
CA ASN A 493 5.25 -23.39 3.00
C ASN A 493 4.51 -22.67 4.15
N ILE A 494 3.78 -21.59 3.87
CA ILE A 494 3.04 -20.80 4.86
C ILE A 494 1.60 -21.29 4.90
N GLU A 495 1.20 -21.92 6.01
CA GLU A 495 -0.15 -22.49 6.16
C GLU A 495 -1.21 -21.45 6.57
N ASP A 496 -0.85 -20.51 7.46
CA ASP A 496 -1.73 -19.43 7.94
C ASP A 496 -1.23 -18.08 7.40
N SER A 497 -1.60 -17.76 6.16
CA SER A 497 -1.22 -16.49 5.51
C SER A 497 -1.68 -15.25 6.28
N VAL A 498 -2.82 -15.37 6.95
CA VAL A 498 -3.48 -14.30 7.70
C VAL A 498 -2.70 -13.95 8.97
N ARG A 499 -2.01 -14.88 9.62
CA ARG A 499 -1.21 -14.60 10.82
C ARG A 499 0.30 -14.52 10.59
N TYR A 500 0.73 -14.71 9.35
CA TYR A 500 2.14 -14.66 8.99
C TYR A 500 2.74 -13.25 9.14
N GLN A 501 3.96 -13.18 9.67
CA GLN A 501 4.66 -11.94 10.06
C GLN A 501 6.03 -11.81 9.35
N PRO A 502 6.05 -11.33 8.10
CA PRO A 502 7.27 -11.37 7.27
C PRO A 502 8.46 -10.59 7.85
N ILE A 503 8.24 -9.51 8.61
CA ILE A 503 9.34 -8.74 9.20
C ILE A 503 10.12 -9.57 10.22
N ALA A 504 9.42 -10.24 11.15
CA ALA A 504 10.05 -11.05 12.18
C ALA A 504 10.90 -12.18 11.59
N ASP A 505 10.46 -12.64 10.41
CA ASP A 505 11.03 -13.79 9.71
C ASP A 505 12.11 -13.38 8.69
N GLY A 506 12.33 -12.06 8.52
CA GLY A 506 13.25 -11.51 7.51
C GLY A 506 12.80 -11.75 6.06
N ASN A 507 11.51 -12.03 5.86
CA ASN A 507 10.92 -12.50 4.61
C ASN A 507 10.01 -11.45 3.92
N LEU A 508 10.15 -10.17 4.27
CA LEU A 508 9.49 -9.07 3.57
C LEU A 508 10.20 -8.81 2.22
N ILE A 509 10.08 -9.79 1.31
CA ILE A 509 10.75 -9.89 0.02
C ILE A 509 9.70 -9.67 -1.08
N GLY A 510 9.88 -8.63 -1.88
CA GLY A 510 9.05 -8.33 -3.03
C GLY A 510 9.85 -8.04 -4.30
N THR A 511 9.22 -7.41 -5.29
CA THR A 511 9.86 -6.96 -6.54
C THR A 511 10.03 -5.44 -6.60
N GLY A 512 9.48 -4.72 -5.62
CA GLY A 512 9.25 -3.28 -5.63
C GLY A 512 10.50 -2.40 -5.64
N PRO A 513 10.28 -1.07 -5.76
CA PRO A 513 11.33 -0.06 -5.82
C PRO A 513 12.17 0.02 -4.55
N TYR A 514 11.67 -0.45 -3.40
CA TYR A 514 12.42 -0.47 -2.14
C TYR A 514 12.40 -1.85 -1.49
N LYS A 515 13.46 -2.15 -0.74
CA LYS A 515 13.65 -3.37 0.04
C LYS A 515 13.58 -3.05 1.52
N PHE A 516 12.96 -3.93 2.30
CA PHE A 516 13.00 -3.80 3.76
C PHE A 516 14.44 -3.83 4.29
N LYS A 517 14.75 -2.93 5.24
CA LYS A 517 16.09 -2.83 5.83
C LYS A 517 16.08 -2.98 7.33
N GLU A 518 15.28 -2.19 8.03
CA GLU A 518 15.27 -2.16 9.48
C GLU A 518 13.91 -1.69 10.01
N TYR A 519 13.51 -2.21 11.17
CA TYR A 519 12.40 -1.68 11.94
C TYR A 519 12.85 -1.49 13.39
N LYS A 520 12.71 -0.27 13.89
CA LYS A 520 12.86 0.10 15.31
C LYS A 520 11.49 0.53 15.85
N PRO A 521 10.79 -0.34 16.61
CA PRO A 521 9.47 -0.04 17.14
C PRO A 521 9.40 1.30 17.88
N GLY A 522 8.40 2.11 17.57
CA GLY A 522 8.19 3.43 18.15
C GLY A 522 9.17 4.51 17.68
N GLU A 523 10.13 4.18 16.80
CA GLU A 523 11.09 5.14 16.24
C GLU A 523 10.97 5.26 14.72
N TYR A 524 11.20 4.17 13.98
CA TYR A 524 11.09 4.18 12.52
C TYR A 524 11.04 2.80 11.86
N VAL A 525 10.46 2.74 10.66
CA VAL A 525 10.74 1.71 9.64
C VAL A 525 11.63 2.30 8.55
N LEU A 526 12.64 1.55 8.12
CA LEU A 526 13.58 1.95 7.09
C LEU A 526 13.54 0.95 5.93
N VAL A 527 13.40 1.48 4.71
CA VAL A 527 13.56 0.72 3.46
C VAL A 527 14.63 1.38 2.61
N GLU A 528 15.36 0.59 1.81
CA GLU A 528 16.41 1.07 0.92
C GLU A 528 16.09 0.79 -0.54
N ALA A 529 16.57 1.64 -1.45
CA ALA A 529 16.31 1.52 -2.87
C ALA A 529 16.76 0.16 -3.41
N ASN A 530 15.91 -0.49 -4.20
CA ASN A 530 16.22 -1.68 -4.95
C ASN A 530 17.04 -1.28 -6.20
N PRO A 531 18.36 -1.57 -6.24
CA PRO A 531 19.20 -1.09 -7.34
C PRO A 531 19.02 -1.89 -8.63
N LYS A 532 18.18 -2.94 -8.61
CA LYS A 532 17.80 -3.78 -9.75
C LYS A 532 16.33 -3.59 -10.15
N TRP A 533 15.62 -2.61 -9.60
CA TRP A 533 14.23 -2.38 -9.98
C TRP A 533 14.11 -2.06 -11.48
N PHE A 534 13.09 -2.60 -12.13
CA PHE A 534 12.99 -2.62 -13.60
C PHE A 534 12.68 -1.24 -14.21
N LEU A 535 12.19 -0.29 -13.42
CA LEU A 535 12.02 1.13 -13.81
C LEU A 535 13.14 2.04 -13.29
N LYS A 536 14.28 1.47 -12.89
CA LYS A 536 15.45 2.25 -12.46
C LYS A 536 15.97 3.15 -13.60
N PRO A 537 16.15 4.46 -13.36
CA PRO A 537 16.74 5.34 -14.36
C PRO A 537 18.13 4.85 -14.77
N ALA A 538 18.43 4.90 -16.07
CA ALA A 538 19.72 4.45 -16.59
C ALA A 538 20.92 5.25 -16.05
N ASP A 539 20.70 6.52 -15.67
CA ASP A 539 21.71 7.39 -15.07
C ASP A 539 21.72 7.36 -13.52
N SER A 540 20.94 6.45 -12.91
CA SER A 540 20.85 6.34 -11.46
C SER A 540 22.18 5.96 -10.83
N THR A 541 22.63 6.78 -9.87
CA THR A 541 23.80 6.49 -9.04
C THR A 541 23.45 5.63 -7.82
N LEU A 542 22.17 5.27 -7.65
CA LEU A 542 21.75 4.34 -6.62
C LEU A 542 22.19 2.94 -6.99
N GLY A 543 22.90 2.29 -6.07
CA GLY A 543 23.53 0.99 -6.32
C GLY A 543 23.91 0.33 -5.02
N TYR A 544 24.22 -0.96 -5.09
CA TYR A 544 24.88 -1.63 -3.98
C TYR A 544 26.21 -0.95 -3.67
N THR A 545 26.58 -0.93 -2.40
CA THR A 545 27.91 -0.49 -1.99
C THR A 545 28.96 -1.32 -2.73
N THR A 546 29.91 -0.66 -3.39
CA THR A 546 30.97 -1.31 -4.18
C THR A 546 32.22 -1.51 -3.34
N TYR A 547 32.68 -2.74 -3.23
CA TYR A 547 34.02 -3.09 -2.76
C TYR A 547 34.92 -3.37 -3.96
N THR A 548 36.00 -2.60 -4.09
CA THR A 548 37.08 -2.90 -5.03
C THR A 548 38.20 -3.61 -4.27
N LEU A 549 38.50 -4.84 -4.66
CA LEU A 549 39.51 -5.69 -4.04
C LEU A 549 40.51 -6.13 -5.12
N THR A 550 41.80 -6.14 -4.80
CA THR A 550 42.79 -6.78 -5.67
C THR A 550 42.72 -8.28 -5.48
N GLN A 551 42.88 -9.08 -6.53
CA GLN A 551 42.88 -10.54 -6.41
C GLN A 551 43.86 -11.03 -5.33
N GLY A 552 43.34 -11.73 -4.33
CA GLY A 552 44.05 -12.18 -3.13
C GLY A 552 43.77 -11.37 -1.87
N ASP A 553 43.06 -10.25 -1.98
CA ASP A 553 42.56 -9.49 -0.84
C ASP A 553 41.37 -10.20 -0.17
N THR A 554 41.17 -9.91 1.10
CA THR A 554 40.06 -10.42 1.90
C THR A 554 39.20 -9.28 2.45
N LYS A 555 37.91 -9.55 2.66
CA LYS A 555 36.95 -8.62 3.24
C LYS A 555 36.09 -9.33 4.29
N PRO A 556 36.20 -8.96 5.58
CA PRO A 556 35.29 -9.46 6.60
C PRO A 556 33.96 -8.71 6.56
N PHE A 557 32.87 -9.45 6.74
CA PHE A 557 31.54 -8.97 7.03
C PHE A 557 31.15 -9.46 8.43
N THR A 558 30.62 -8.57 9.24
CA THR A 558 30.29 -8.86 10.65
C THR A 558 28.86 -8.45 10.95
N LYS A 559 28.11 -9.30 11.66
CA LYS A 559 26.74 -9.01 12.09
C LYS A 559 26.50 -9.53 13.50
N LYS A 560 25.93 -8.71 14.37
CA LYS A 560 25.51 -9.12 15.71
C LYS A 560 24.03 -9.48 15.70
N VAL A 561 23.68 -10.65 16.25
CA VAL A 561 22.31 -11.17 16.26
C VAL A 561 21.90 -11.50 17.70
N THR A 562 20.86 -10.81 18.18
CA THR A 562 20.30 -10.99 19.52
C THR A 562 18.76 -10.99 19.47
N VAL A 563 18.13 -11.67 20.42
CA VAL A 563 16.68 -11.57 20.68
C VAL A 563 16.51 -11.06 22.10
N GLY A 564 16.03 -9.82 22.26
CA GLY A 564 16.17 -9.11 23.53
C GLY A 564 17.65 -9.00 23.93
N ASP A 565 17.99 -9.46 25.13
CA ASP A 565 19.37 -9.49 25.64
C ASP A 565 20.12 -10.80 25.31
N ASP A 566 19.44 -11.79 24.72
CA ASP A 566 20.00 -13.12 24.47
C ASP A 566 20.70 -13.20 23.11
N ALA A 567 21.93 -13.71 23.10
CA ALA A 567 22.73 -13.92 21.89
C ALA A 567 22.33 -15.17 21.11
N ILE A 568 22.15 -15.05 19.79
CA ILE A 568 21.81 -16.17 18.91
C ILE A 568 23.08 -16.77 18.32
N THR A 569 23.45 -17.99 18.71
CA THR A 569 24.70 -18.65 18.26
C THR A 569 24.49 -19.89 17.39
N ASN A 570 23.24 -20.24 17.07
CA ASN A 570 22.87 -21.45 16.31
C ASN A 570 22.54 -21.18 14.83
N GLY A 571 22.89 -20.00 14.31
CA GLY A 571 22.65 -19.63 12.92
C GLY A 571 23.80 -19.93 11.96
N THR A 572 23.53 -19.78 10.68
CA THR A 572 24.49 -19.79 9.57
C THR A 572 24.65 -18.38 9.03
N TYR A 573 25.89 -17.94 8.83
CA TYR A 573 26.20 -16.68 8.16
C TYR A 573 27.05 -16.97 6.94
N THR A 574 26.64 -16.58 5.74
CA THR A 574 27.36 -16.89 4.50
C THR A 574 27.57 -15.65 3.64
N ALA A 575 28.63 -15.64 2.85
CA ALA A 575 28.85 -14.66 1.79
C ALA A 575 28.94 -15.41 0.46
N THR A 576 27.98 -15.18 -0.43
CA THR A 576 27.88 -15.83 -1.73
C THR A 576 28.19 -14.82 -2.83
N VAL A 577 29.24 -15.11 -3.60
CA VAL A 577 29.66 -14.34 -4.77
C VAL A 577 28.94 -14.90 -5.99
N MET A 578 28.23 -14.04 -6.71
CA MET A 578 27.47 -14.36 -7.91
C MET A 578 28.00 -13.57 -9.10
N SER A 579 27.97 -14.19 -10.27
CA SER A 579 28.29 -13.53 -11.53
C SER A 579 27.20 -12.54 -11.93
N ALA A 580 27.48 -11.67 -12.90
CA ALA A 580 26.48 -10.76 -13.47
C ALA A 580 25.24 -11.49 -14.05
N ALA A 581 25.39 -12.77 -14.43
CA ALA A 581 24.30 -13.62 -14.91
C ALA A 581 23.56 -14.38 -13.78
N GLY A 582 23.83 -14.05 -12.50
CA GLY A 582 23.16 -14.66 -11.35
C GLY A 582 23.67 -16.04 -10.94
N ALA A 583 24.69 -16.59 -11.63
CA ALA A 583 25.26 -17.89 -11.25
C ALA A 583 26.17 -17.76 -10.02
N THR A 584 26.05 -18.68 -9.07
CA THR A 584 26.95 -18.75 -7.91
C THR A 584 28.37 -19.09 -8.35
N VAL A 585 29.31 -18.20 -8.04
CA VAL A 585 30.75 -18.37 -8.28
C VAL A 585 31.40 -19.05 -7.08
N LYS A 586 31.08 -18.59 -5.86
CA LYS A 586 31.64 -19.15 -4.62
C LYS A 586 30.82 -18.74 -3.40
N THR A 587 30.77 -19.61 -2.38
CA THR A 587 30.17 -19.30 -1.07
C THR A 587 31.21 -19.45 0.03
N PHE A 588 31.25 -18.50 0.94
CA PHE A 588 32.04 -18.49 2.17
C PHE A 588 31.10 -18.66 3.36
N THR A 589 31.50 -19.45 4.35
CA THR A 589 30.71 -19.64 5.58
C THR A 589 31.44 -19.00 6.74
N GLY A 590 30.71 -18.19 7.51
CA GLY A 590 31.18 -17.48 8.68
C GLY A 590 31.16 -18.30 9.95
N THR A 591 31.62 -17.67 11.03
CA THR A 591 31.68 -18.26 12.38
C THR A 591 30.99 -17.34 13.38
N ALA A 592 30.38 -17.92 14.42
CA ALA A 592 29.72 -17.21 15.50
C ALA A 592 30.64 -17.03 16.70
N ALA A 593 30.64 -15.85 17.30
CA ALA A 593 31.19 -15.57 18.63
C ALA A 593 30.12 -15.80 19.71
N ALA A 594 30.56 -15.97 20.96
CA ALA A 594 29.68 -16.25 22.10
C ALA A 594 28.70 -15.10 22.41
N ASP A 595 28.98 -13.89 21.94
CA ASP A 595 28.11 -12.71 22.12
C ASP A 595 27.09 -12.53 20.98
N GLY A 596 26.95 -13.53 20.10
CA GLY A 596 26.03 -13.50 18.96
C GLY A 596 26.59 -12.78 17.74
N THR A 597 27.88 -12.42 17.73
CA THR A 597 28.53 -11.80 16.56
C THR A 597 28.98 -12.85 15.55
N TYR A 598 28.42 -12.82 14.35
CA TYR A 598 28.87 -13.61 13.21
C TYR A 598 29.88 -12.85 12.37
N THR A 599 30.91 -13.53 11.90
CA THR A 599 31.89 -13.00 10.93
C THR A 599 32.06 -13.96 9.77
N VAL A 600 31.86 -13.50 8.54
CA VAL A 600 32.23 -14.21 7.31
C VAL A 600 33.27 -13.41 6.55
N THR A 601 34.35 -14.06 6.13
CA THR A 601 35.44 -13.40 5.39
C THR A 601 35.42 -13.87 3.95
N LEU A 602 35.15 -12.94 3.05
CA LEU A 602 35.29 -13.14 1.61
C LEU A 602 36.78 -13.11 1.25
N ASP A 603 37.25 -14.08 0.47
CA ASP A 603 38.62 -14.17 -0.03
C ASP A 603 38.63 -14.22 -1.56
N THR A 604 39.25 -13.22 -2.19
CA THR A 604 39.29 -13.08 -3.66
C THR A 604 40.39 -13.91 -4.33
N ALA A 605 41.21 -14.66 -3.60
CA ALA A 605 42.32 -15.43 -4.19
C ALA A 605 41.90 -16.42 -5.29
N THR A 606 40.70 -16.97 -5.20
CA THR A 606 40.15 -17.90 -6.20
C THR A 606 39.06 -17.27 -7.08
N ILE A 607 38.86 -15.97 -6.99
CA ILE A 607 37.86 -15.25 -7.78
C ILE A 607 38.61 -14.56 -8.91
N ASN A 608 38.17 -14.78 -10.16
CA ASN A 608 38.80 -14.15 -11.30
C ASN A 608 38.54 -12.63 -11.28
N PRO A 609 39.40 -11.81 -11.92
CA PRO A 609 39.11 -10.39 -12.09
C PRO A 609 37.80 -10.16 -12.83
N GLY A 610 37.00 -9.21 -12.37
CA GLY A 610 35.67 -8.93 -12.92
C GLY A 610 34.72 -8.28 -11.91
N THR A 611 33.48 -8.05 -12.35
CA THR A 611 32.40 -7.48 -11.51
C THR A 611 31.42 -8.57 -11.10
N TYR A 612 31.09 -8.60 -9.82
CA TYR A 612 30.25 -9.60 -9.16
C TYR A 612 29.24 -8.94 -8.22
N THR A 613 28.20 -9.67 -7.85
CA THR A 613 27.35 -9.33 -6.69
C THR A 613 27.75 -10.24 -5.54
N VAL A 614 27.83 -9.70 -4.32
CA VAL A 614 28.07 -10.47 -3.10
C VAL A 614 26.84 -10.36 -2.23
N THR A 615 26.20 -11.50 -1.96
CA THR A 615 25.09 -11.61 -1.01
C THR A 615 25.62 -12.14 0.30
N VAL A 616 25.41 -11.41 1.38
CA VAL A 616 25.78 -11.80 2.73
C VAL A 616 24.52 -12.09 3.52
N GLU A 617 24.33 -13.35 3.91
CA GLU A 617 23.06 -13.85 4.45
C GLU A 617 23.25 -14.54 5.79
N PHE A 618 22.39 -14.20 6.74
CA PHE A 618 22.25 -14.87 8.03
C PHE A 618 20.93 -15.64 8.08
N THR A 619 20.94 -16.83 8.66
CA THR A 619 19.75 -17.65 8.88
C THR A 619 19.89 -18.42 10.19
N ALA A 620 18.90 -18.39 11.09
CA ALA A 620 18.89 -19.20 12.30
C ALA A 620 17.54 -19.88 12.53
N PRO A 621 17.51 -21.17 12.92
CA PRO A 621 16.28 -21.84 13.31
C PRO A 621 15.89 -21.40 14.73
N VAL A 622 14.71 -20.78 14.86
CA VAL A 622 14.05 -20.53 16.15
C VAL A 622 12.66 -21.15 16.10
N THR A 623 12.16 -21.63 17.25
CA THR A 623 11.00 -22.54 17.38
C THR A 623 9.63 -22.01 16.93
N ALA A 624 9.57 -20.88 16.23
CA ALA A 624 8.34 -20.39 15.62
C ALA A 624 8.52 -19.96 14.15
N VAL A 625 9.60 -19.24 13.80
CA VAL A 625 10.03 -18.99 12.41
C VAL A 625 11.52 -18.63 12.41
N GLY A 626 12.22 -18.80 11.28
CA GLY A 626 13.65 -18.51 11.16
C GLY A 626 13.96 -17.02 11.20
N ILE A 627 14.97 -16.62 11.98
CA ILE A 627 15.52 -15.27 11.94
C ILE A 627 16.46 -15.19 10.73
N GLY A 628 16.11 -14.38 9.75
CA GLY A 628 16.87 -14.19 8.51
C GLY A 628 17.32 -12.75 8.32
N SER A 629 18.45 -12.54 7.65
CA SER A 629 18.81 -11.22 7.15
C SER A 629 19.73 -11.33 5.94
N ARG A 630 19.61 -10.39 5.00
CA ARG A 630 20.39 -10.42 3.77
C ARG A 630 20.87 -9.01 3.39
N ASP A 631 22.17 -8.89 3.10
CA ASP A 631 22.81 -7.67 2.61
C ASP A 631 23.49 -7.95 1.26
N ASP A 632 23.27 -7.10 0.25
CA ASP A 632 23.85 -7.26 -1.08
C ASP A 632 24.86 -6.15 -1.40
N TYR A 633 25.99 -6.52 -2.01
CA TYR A 633 27.11 -5.64 -2.34
C TYR A 633 27.56 -5.82 -3.80
N ASN A 634 28.14 -4.78 -4.40
CA ASN A 634 28.92 -4.92 -5.62
C ASN A 634 30.37 -5.28 -5.26
N LEU A 635 30.96 -6.22 -5.97
CA LEU A 635 32.38 -6.57 -5.84
C LEU A 635 33.08 -6.41 -7.18
N VAL A 636 34.12 -5.58 -7.22
CA VAL A 636 35.05 -5.49 -8.34
C VAL A 636 36.35 -6.15 -7.89
N VAL A 637 36.72 -7.25 -8.55
CA VAL A 637 38.02 -7.89 -8.36
C VAL A 637 38.96 -7.39 -9.44
N GLU A 638 40.02 -6.68 -9.05
CA GLU A 638 41.06 -6.21 -9.96
C GLU A 638 42.18 -7.24 -10.08
N GLU A 639 42.80 -7.32 -11.26
CA GLU A 639 43.95 -8.19 -11.48
C GLU A 639 45.10 -7.76 -10.58
N LYS A 640 45.70 -8.73 -9.87
CA LYS A 640 46.88 -8.46 -9.07
C LYS A 640 48.01 -7.99 -9.97
N PRO A 641 48.55 -6.76 -9.79
CA PRO A 641 49.63 -6.28 -10.64
C PRO A 641 50.84 -7.21 -10.52
N PRO A 642 51.60 -7.43 -11.61
CA PRO A 642 52.77 -8.30 -11.58
C PRO A 642 53.76 -7.84 -10.51
N ASP A 643 54.31 -8.79 -9.75
CA ASP A 643 55.32 -8.47 -8.75
C ASP A 643 56.65 -8.14 -9.44
N TYR A 644 56.91 -6.85 -9.64
CA TYR A 644 58.14 -6.35 -10.26
C TYR A 644 59.30 -6.24 -9.26
N THR A 645 59.19 -6.67 -8.01
CA THR A 645 60.28 -6.56 -7.03
C THR A 645 61.58 -7.22 -7.50
N MET A 646 61.51 -8.36 -8.19
CA MET A 646 62.69 -8.98 -8.81
C MET A 646 63.25 -8.18 -10.00
N TYR A 647 62.41 -7.48 -10.77
CA TYR A 647 62.86 -6.61 -11.85
C TYR A 647 63.55 -5.36 -11.31
N TYR A 648 63.03 -4.75 -10.24
CA TYR A 648 63.68 -3.64 -9.56
C TYR A 648 65.00 -4.06 -8.90
N ALA A 649 65.06 -5.22 -8.25
CA ALA A 649 66.31 -5.77 -7.72
C ALA A 649 67.34 -6.01 -8.84
N GLY A 650 66.91 -6.60 -9.97
CA GLY A 650 67.75 -6.80 -11.14
C GLY A 650 68.23 -5.49 -11.76
N LEU A 651 67.36 -4.48 -11.87
CA LEU A 651 67.70 -3.17 -12.43
C LEU A 651 68.65 -2.39 -11.52
N VAL A 652 68.49 -2.47 -10.19
CA VAL A 652 69.44 -1.92 -9.22
C VAL A 652 70.80 -2.61 -9.35
N VAL A 653 70.84 -3.95 -9.49
CA VAL A 653 72.09 -4.69 -9.72
C VAL A 653 72.75 -4.25 -11.03
N VAL A 654 71.99 -4.10 -12.11
CA VAL A 654 72.52 -3.63 -13.41
C VAL A 654 73.03 -2.20 -13.32
N VAL A 655 72.30 -1.28 -12.69
CA VAL A 655 72.73 0.12 -12.50
C VAL A 655 73.98 0.19 -11.63
N VAL A 656 74.07 -0.62 -10.56
CA VAL A 656 75.27 -0.73 -9.73
C VAL A 656 76.44 -1.31 -10.52
N LEU A 657 76.24 -2.35 -11.32
CA LEU A 657 77.28 -2.93 -12.17
C LEU A 657 77.77 -1.96 -13.25
N VAL A 658 76.87 -1.20 -13.87
CA VAL A 658 77.21 -0.16 -14.85
C VAL A 658 77.96 1.00 -14.18
N ALA A 659 77.52 1.44 -12.99
CA ALA A 659 78.22 2.49 -12.23
C ALA A 659 79.61 2.03 -11.77
N VAL A 660 79.73 0.80 -11.27
CA VAL A 660 81.02 0.19 -10.91
C VAL A 660 81.92 0.04 -12.13
N GLY A 661 81.39 -0.45 -13.26
CA GLY A 661 82.09 -0.56 -14.53
C GLY A 661 82.58 0.80 -15.04
N TYR A 662 81.74 1.84 -14.95
CA TYR A 662 82.09 3.21 -15.32
C TYR A 662 83.19 3.78 -14.42
N VAL A 663 83.13 3.57 -13.10
CA VAL A 663 84.17 4.00 -12.15
C VAL A 663 85.50 3.26 -12.40
N VAL A 664 85.46 1.96 -12.69
CA VAL A 664 86.65 1.16 -13.02
C VAL A 664 87.28 1.59 -14.34
N MET A 665 86.47 1.87 -15.38
CA MET A 665 86.95 2.39 -16.66
C MET A 665 87.54 3.80 -16.50
N ARG A 666 86.92 4.67 -15.70
CA ARG A 666 87.42 6.04 -15.45
C ARG A 666 88.73 6.06 -14.64
N ARG A 667 88.97 5.06 -13.77
CA ARG A 667 90.25 4.88 -13.06
C ARG A 667 91.36 4.26 -13.93
N ARG A 668 91.02 3.70 -15.09
CA ARG A 668 91.98 3.10 -16.03
C ARG A 668 92.35 4.00 -17.21
N ALA A 669 91.81 5.21 -17.32
CA ALA A 669 92.29 6.19 -18.28
C ALA A 669 93.61 6.81 -17.77
N PRO A 670 94.77 6.52 -18.39
CA PRO A 670 96.02 7.22 -18.09
C PRO A 670 95.93 8.63 -18.69
N GLY A 671 96.59 9.61 -18.08
CA GLY A 671 96.83 10.89 -18.74
C GLY A 671 97.65 10.69 -20.03
N ALA A 672 97.44 11.60 -20.99
CA ALA A 672 97.98 11.68 -22.36
C ALA A 672 97.08 11.13 -23.46
#